data_AF-M1WE18-F1
#
_entry.id   AF-M1WE18-F1
#
_cell.length_a   1.000
_cell.length_b   1.000
_cell.length_c   1.000
_cell.angle_alpha   90.00
_cell.angle_beta   90.00
_cell.angle_gamma   90.00
#
_symmetry.space_group_name_H-M   'P 1'
#
loop_
_entity.id
_entity.type
_entity.pdbx_description
1 polymer ?
#
loop_
_entity_poly.entity_id
_entity_poly.type
_entity_poly.pdbx_seq_one_letter_code
_entity_poly.pdbx_strand_id
1 'polypeptide(L)'
;MSADFQNEAILLFRDGSVHADSSNGTHRSCGNESLLVKLMSAVDVGGQLANVLFAEGLGTVLNAAVASSSSWLAMSNSVKIWDMNAATFRTNGRSGVLLAVTPECTVEEMKQAHDLDPYGLYTSNSSWCAEAMKLEKDIYLSIHRVHGRIRRWACDRPQRQDADKILPIEFLAEEIVGIINRIQDVATVWSASQFVSSPRCRLFDPPAIFSMSRLRDLLSQIALQRNSFKVLYFQKIAYLDRRLVAIILRACPNVRMLGIYECPLIHFGDVLCLIDLIYEVNYDRRKRGLPEVTSLDFYPNYNKGTPFASDTTATYGLSWAPLKLDVAQRGFFNIILKAFMKAKRMKLGLLFDQDKAFCTYLNHVPNYPLAVPTFLDAMYRYAEVRHEPARQTILYDLLKPVRLGLERYMDQDWLNYYSNVMGKHMVFCSSCGYETLEEFYSSFALHVPHPHRRRCAGCTLQRWLDGEVDHLKAQKRQILDTLFPDWHGSDFNPDAPVLSSMTGLLRLESTESVRPDVPRLLLDSNGEMYCPRIKEAFVRDNKSHLDSLQQLPSLSELLHGLGSVERWGHVDNKCNNLDMYSRSVRKVQESSIRHEDDKGIMGGCADGGMPDHVEELQPAAVVKDGVPCHDFEAAARLLASVARKGWSGYN
;
A
#
# COMPACT_ATOMS: atom_id res chain seq x y z
N MET A 1 16.25 -14.97 -2.14
CA MET A 1 16.30 -14.57 -0.72
C MET A 1 14.89 -14.15 -0.35
N SER A 2 14.27 -14.77 0.66
CA SER A 2 12.89 -14.44 1.04
C SER A 2 12.80 -13.02 1.61
N ALA A 3 11.64 -12.37 1.47
CA ALA A 3 11.33 -11.11 2.14
C ALA A 3 11.46 -11.20 3.68
N ASP A 4 11.38 -12.42 4.23
CA ASP A 4 11.58 -12.66 5.65
C ASP A 4 13.05 -12.42 6.06
N PHE A 5 14.01 -12.77 5.19
CA PHE A 5 15.45 -12.44 5.34
C PHE A 5 15.75 -10.93 5.27
N GLN A 6 14.89 -10.15 4.59
CA GLN A 6 15.07 -8.69 4.43
C GLN A 6 14.63 -7.91 5.69
N ASN A 7 13.57 -8.37 6.36
CA ASN A 7 13.12 -7.79 7.65
C ASN A 7 14.06 -8.18 8.77
N GLU A 8 14.53 -9.42 8.72
CA GLU A 8 15.62 -9.89 9.54
C GLU A 8 16.83 -8.96 9.36
N ALA A 9 17.44 -8.77 8.18
CA ALA A 9 18.68 -7.97 8.07
C ALA A 9 18.63 -6.51 8.59
N ILE A 10 17.48 -5.81 8.55
CA ILE A 10 17.35 -4.42 9.03
C ILE A 10 17.14 -4.36 10.55
N LEU A 11 16.58 -5.42 11.16
CA LEU A 11 16.29 -5.52 12.59
C LEU A 11 17.14 -6.58 13.33
N LEU A 12 18.00 -7.35 12.63
CA LEU A 12 18.64 -8.60 13.06
C LEU A 12 19.75 -8.46 14.10
N PHE A 13 19.98 -7.27 14.66
CA PHE A 13 20.82 -7.17 15.85
C PHE A 13 20.00 -7.14 17.14
N ARG A 14 18.83 -7.81 17.12
CA ARG A 14 18.05 -8.15 18.31
C ARG A 14 18.82 -9.11 19.24
N ASP A 15 19.79 -9.86 18.72
CA ASP A 15 20.53 -10.89 19.47
C ASP A 15 21.84 -10.43 20.16
N GLY A 16 22.18 -9.14 20.08
CA GLY A 16 23.41 -8.63 20.70
C GLY A 16 23.29 -8.27 22.19
N SER A 17 22.08 -8.11 22.74
CA SER A 17 21.91 -7.50 24.07
C SER A 17 21.30 -8.40 25.15
N VAL A 18 20.96 -9.66 24.85
CA VAL A 18 20.28 -10.55 25.83
C VAL A 18 21.29 -11.38 26.66
N HIS A 19 22.59 -11.30 26.39
CA HIS A 19 23.64 -11.99 27.16
C HIS A 19 24.78 -11.11 27.69
N ALA A 20 24.57 -9.81 27.78
CA ALA A 20 25.54 -8.93 28.44
C ALA A 20 24.92 -8.36 29.73
N ASP A 21 24.71 -9.20 30.75
CA ASP A 21 24.72 -8.67 32.11
C ASP A 21 25.36 -9.62 33.13
N SER A 22 26.27 -9.05 33.89
CA SER A 22 26.92 -9.57 35.11
C SER A 22 27.90 -10.75 34.97
N SER A 23 29.09 -10.45 34.44
CA SER A 23 30.29 -10.90 35.14
C SER A 23 31.25 -9.73 35.27
N ASN A 24 31.45 -9.28 36.51
CA ASN A 24 32.64 -8.53 36.92
C ASN A 24 33.86 -9.40 36.60
N GLY A 25 34.36 -9.24 35.39
CA GLY A 25 35.54 -9.88 34.88
C GLY A 25 36.15 -8.92 33.89
N THR A 26 37.29 -8.35 34.27
CA THR A 26 38.20 -7.56 33.45
C THR A 26 38.69 -8.38 32.26
N HIS A 27 37.81 -8.66 31.28
CA HIS A 27 38.22 -9.12 29.97
C HIS A 27 38.55 -7.90 29.12
N ARG A 28 39.83 -7.54 29.15
CA ARG A 28 40.51 -6.87 28.04
C ARG A 28 40.32 -7.70 26.77
N SER A 29 39.21 -7.50 26.08
CA SER A 29 39.11 -7.82 24.66
C SER A 29 39.71 -6.65 23.89
N CYS A 30 41.04 -6.62 23.82
CA CYS A 30 41.77 -5.82 22.84
C CYS A 30 41.69 -6.56 21.50
N GLY A 31 40.49 -6.61 20.92
CA GLY A 31 40.26 -7.05 19.54
C GLY A 31 40.27 -5.81 18.66
N ASN A 32 41.05 -5.81 17.58
CA ASN A 32 41.11 -4.74 16.59
C ASN A 32 39.72 -4.42 16.02
N GLU A 33 38.94 -3.58 16.68
CA GLU A 33 37.82 -2.88 16.03
C GLU A 33 38.39 -2.16 14.83
N SER A 34 37.89 -2.51 13.64
CA SER A 34 38.40 -1.95 12.40
C SER A 34 38.31 -0.42 12.47
N LEU A 35 39.34 0.25 11.96
CA LEU A 35 39.38 1.72 11.92
C LEU A 35 38.12 2.29 11.26
N LEU A 36 37.55 1.56 10.31
CA LEU A 36 36.29 1.88 9.65
C LEU A 36 35.10 1.92 10.64
N VAL A 37 34.94 0.92 11.51
CA VAL A 37 33.86 0.92 12.52
C VAL A 37 34.00 2.11 13.46
N LYS A 38 35.23 2.43 13.90
CA LYS A 38 35.49 3.61 14.75
C LYS A 38 35.14 4.93 14.05
N LEU A 39 35.45 5.04 12.76
CA LEU A 39 35.08 6.20 11.95
C LEU A 39 33.56 6.30 11.75
N MET A 40 32.88 5.17 11.52
CA MET A 40 31.41 5.13 11.37
C MET A 40 30.68 5.43 12.68
N SER A 41 31.26 5.07 13.82
CA SER A 41 30.72 5.43 15.14
C SER A 41 30.93 6.90 15.50
N ALA A 42 31.82 7.61 14.80
CA ALA A 42 31.98 9.05 14.99
C ALA A 42 30.75 9.78 14.43
N VAL A 43 30.07 10.54 15.28
CA VAL A 43 28.72 11.09 15.02
C VAL A 43 28.61 11.86 13.69
N ASP A 44 29.61 12.67 13.35
CA ASP A 44 29.57 13.48 12.13
C ASP A 44 29.82 12.63 10.87
N VAL A 45 30.78 11.71 10.92
CA VAL A 45 31.15 10.84 9.79
C VAL A 45 30.08 9.78 9.56
N GLY A 46 29.64 9.10 10.62
CA GLY A 46 28.56 8.13 10.61
C GLY A 46 27.24 8.73 10.13
N GLY A 47 26.91 9.94 10.60
CA GLY A 47 25.71 10.64 10.17
C GLY A 47 25.69 11.01 8.68
N GLN A 48 26.83 11.43 8.12
CA GLN A 48 26.95 11.72 6.69
C GLN A 48 26.93 10.44 5.85
N LEU A 49 27.64 9.40 6.29
CA LEU A 49 27.65 8.11 5.61
C LEU A 49 26.24 7.50 5.57
N ALA A 50 25.50 7.56 6.69
CA ALA A 50 24.11 7.13 6.75
C ALA A 50 23.23 7.91 5.76
N ASN A 51 23.37 9.24 5.67
CA ASN A 51 22.61 10.03 4.70
C ASN A 51 22.87 9.58 3.25
N VAL A 52 24.13 9.33 2.90
CA VAL A 52 24.50 8.89 1.54
C VAL A 52 23.98 7.48 1.27
N LEU A 53 24.26 6.55 2.17
CA LEU A 53 23.93 5.14 1.99
C LEU A 53 22.41 4.90 1.94
N PHE A 54 21.65 5.57 2.80
CA PHE A 54 20.19 5.49 2.73
C PHE A 54 19.65 6.25 1.52
N ALA A 55 20.24 7.35 1.07
CA ALA A 55 19.77 8.02 -0.15
C ALA A 55 19.89 7.16 -1.42
N GLU A 56 20.74 6.12 -1.40
CA GLU A 56 20.90 5.15 -2.49
C GLU A 56 19.81 4.05 -2.52
N GLY A 57 18.88 4.02 -1.57
CA GLY A 57 17.76 3.07 -1.56
C GLY A 57 17.98 1.81 -0.74
N LEU A 58 16.88 1.10 -0.44
CA LEU A 58 16.80 -0.03 0.49
C LEU A 58 17.72 -1.18 0.12
N GLY A 59 17.85 -1.50 -1.17
CA GLY A 59 18.75 -2.58 -1.62
C GLY A 59 20.20 -2.35 -1.18
N THR A 60 20.69 -1.10 -1.28
CA THR A 60 22.03 -0.72 -0.82
C THR A 60 22.14 -0.84 0.71
N VAL A 61 21.12 -0.39 1.44
CA VAL A 61 21.03 -0.50 2.91
C VAL A 61 21.13 -1.97 3.34
N LEU A 62 20.35 -2.85 2.70
CA LEU A 62 20.34 -4.29 2.98
C LEU A 62 21.68 -4.95 2.66
N ASN A 63 22.25 -4.65 1.50
CA ASN A 63 23.55 -5.21 1.12
C ASN A 63 24.66 -4.79 2.11
N ALA A 64 24.62 -3.55 2.58
CA ALA A 64 25.55 -3.09 3.61
C ALA A 64 25.33 -3.78 4.97
N ALA A 65 24.06 -4.00 5.35
CA ALA A 65 23.72 -4.72 6.57
C ALA A 65 24.19 -6.19 6.54
N VAL A 66 24.00 -6.87 5.41
CA VAL A 66 24.43 -8.27 5.20
C VAL A 66 25.95 -8.39 5.13
N ALA A 67 26.65 -7.39 4.57
CA ALA A 67 28.10 -7.45 4.41
C ALA A 67 28.87 -7.38 5.74
N SER A 68 28.40 -6.63 6.73
CA SER A 68 29.06 -6.50 8.04
C SER A 68 28.11 -6.03 9.13
N SER A 69 27.91 -6.90 10.13
CA SER A 69 27.11 -6.63 11.32
C SER A 69 27.64 -5.46 12.17
N SER A 70 28.96 -5.42 12.38
CA SER A 70 29.61 -4.37 13.18
C SER A 70 29.53 -3.00 12.52
N SER A 71 29.70 -2.95 11.19
CA SER A 71 29.56 -1.71 10.41
C SER A 71 28.12 -1.23 10.38
N TRP A 72 27.16 -2.15 10.23
CA TRP A 72 25.74 -1.82 10.31
C TRP A 72 25.38 -1.23 11.67
N LEU A 73 25.78 -1.87 12.77
CA LEU A 73 25.48 -1.40 14.12
C LEU A 73 26.00 0.02 14.36
N ALA A 74 27.24 0.30 13.95
CA ALA A 74 27.83 1.64 14.04
C ALA A 74 27.02 2.68 13.24
N MET A 75 26.56 2.31 12.05
CA MET A 75 25.77 3.19 11.18
C MET A 75 24.34 3.39 11.69
N SER A 76 23.67 2.32 12.13
CA SER A 76 22.29 2.36 12.63
C SER A 76 22.16 3.24 13.88
N ASN A 77 23.21 3.33 14.69
CA ASN A 77 23.31 4.27 15.81
C ASN A 77 23.31 5.74 15.39
N SER A 78 23.70 6.03 14.15
CA SER A 78 23.65 7.38 13.57
C SER A 78 22.30 7.71 12.91
N VAL A 79 21.45 6.72 12.67
CA VAL A 79 20.11 6.84 12.07
C VAL A 79 19.06 7.11 13.13
N LYS A 80 17.95 7.76 12.75
CA LYS A 80 16.75 7.84 13.59
C LYS A 80 15.83 6.67 13.26
N ILE A 81 15.88 5.61 14.06
CA ILE A 81 15.06 4.41 13.86
C ILE A 81 13.87 4.46 14.81
N TRP A 82 12.68 4.67 14.26
CA TRP A 82 11.42 4.67 14.97
C TRP A 82 10.79 3.27 14.95
N ASP A 83 10.57 2.70 16.14
CA ASP A 83 9.86 1.44 16.32
C ASP A 83 8.37 1.73 16.53
N MET A 84 7.54 1.29 15.58
CA MET A 84 6.10 1.50 15.63
C MET A 84 5.46 0.83 16.84
N ASN A 85 5.89 -0.37 17.24
CA ASN A 85 5.26 -1.08 18.36
C ASN A 85 5.58 -0.37 19.69
N ALA A 86 6.83 0.07 19.84
CA ALA A 86 7.30 0.72 21.06
C ALA A 86 6.98 2.23 21.14
N ALA A 87 6.45 2.85 20.07
CA ALA A 87 6.19 4.30 19.99
C ALA A 87 7.42 5.17 20.34
N THR A 88 8.63 4.68 20.07
CA THR A 88 9.86 5.33 20.50
C THR A 88 10.98 5.15 19.49
N PHE A 89 11.96 6.05 19.56
CA PHE A 89 13.21 5.89 18.81
C PHE A 89 14.09 4.84 19.48
N ARG A 90 14.38 3.74 18.77
CA ARG A 90 15.42 2.79 19.17
C ARG A 90 16.79 3.44 19.12
N THR A 91 17.03 4.20 18.06
CA THR A 91 18.19 5.07 17.90
C THR A 91 17.70 6.45 17.48
N ASN A 92 18.22 7.49 18.10
CA ASN A 92 17.92 8.89 17.74
C ASN A 92 19.22 9.58 17.33
N GLY A 93 19.85 9.05 16.28
CA GLY A 93 21.12 9.56 15.78
C GLY A 93 20.99 10.94 15.13
N ARG A 94 22.14 11.59 14.89
CA ARG A 94 22.18 12.95 14.33
C ARG A 94 22.01 13.01 12.80
N SER A 95 21.92 11.87 12.10
CA SER A 95 21.69 11.89 10.65
C SER A 95 20.33 12.49 10.29
N GLY A 96 20.16 12.84 9.01
CA GLY A 96 18.87 13.27 8.46
C GLY A 96 18.01 12.08 8.02
N VAL A 97 18.33 10.85 8.41
CA VAL A 97 17.59 9.65 8.01
C VAL A 97 16.56 9.31 9.10
N LEU A 98 15.30 9.22 8.71
CA LEU A 98 14.25 8.59 9.52
C LEU A 98 13.87 7.24 8.89
N LEU A 99 14.02 6.18 9.67
CA LEU A 99 13.49 4.86 9.37
C LEU A 99 12.37 4.53 10.35
N ALA A 100 11.13 4.63 9.90
CA ALA A 100 9.99 4.11 10.63
C ALA A 100 9.73 2.67 10.19
N VAL A 101 9.67 1.75 11.15
CA VAL A 101 9.50 0.32 10.89
C VAL A 101 8.57 -0.30 11.92
N THR A 102 7.70 -1.20 11.45
CA THR A 102 6.95 -2.11 12.32
C THR A 102 7.68 -3.44 12.39
N PRO A 103 8.38 -3.75 13.50
CA PRO A 103 9.05 -5.04 13.64
C PRO A 103 8.03 -6.16 13.76
N GLU A 104 8.26 -7.26 13.04
CA GLU A 104 7.52 -8.49 13.24
C GLU A 104 7.98 -9.14 14.54
N CYS A 105 7.02 -9.56 15.36
CA CYS A 105 7.27 -10.28 16.60
C CYS A 105 6.22 -11.37 16.76
N THR A 106 6.60 -12.48 17.38
CA THR A 106 5.65 -13.56 17.67
C THR A 106 4.92 -13.29 18.98
N VAL A 107 3.72 -13.85 19.12
CA VAL A 107 2.95 -13.80 20.38
C VAL A 107 3.75 -14.42 21.53
N GLU A 108 4.54 -15.48 21.28
CA GLU A 108 5.40 -16.09 22.29
C GLU A 108 6.54 -15.15 22.73
N GLU A 109 7.22 -14.49 21.79
CA GLU A 109 8.24 -13.48 22.13
C GLU A 109 7.67 -12.37 23.00
N MET A 110 6.46 -11.89 22.71
CA MET A 110 5.82 -10.85 23.51
C MET A 110 5.50 -11.32 24.93
N LYS A 111 5.03 -12.56 25.10
CA LYS A 111 4.77 -13.13 26.43
C LYS A 111 6.06 -13.27 27.22
N GLN A 112 7.11 -13.82 26.62
CA GLN A 112 8.41 -13.97 27.27
C GLN A 112 8.99 -12.61 27.69
N ALA A 113 8.90 -11.60 26.81
CA ALA A 113 9.32 -10.24 27.15
C ALA A 113 8.52 -9.64 28.32
N HIS A 114 7.22 -9.90 28.39
CA HIS A 114 6.38 -9.49 29.51
C HIS A 114 6.69 -10.25 30.79
N ASP A 115 6.93 -11.55 30.73
CA ASP A 115 7.22 -12.39 31.90
C ASP A 115 8.58 -12.06 32.53
N LEU A 116 9.57 -11.71 31.70
CA LEU A 116 10.91 -11.31 32.14
C LEU A 116 10.94 -9.91 32.76
N ASP A 117 10.05 -9.01 32.34
CA ASP A 117 9.92 -7.67 32.89
C ASP A 117 8.46 -7.20 32.95
N PRO A 118 7.67 -7.75 33.90
CA PRO A 118 6.23 -7.50 33.98
C PRO A 118 5.90 -6.06 34.38
N TYR A 119 6.88 -5.34 34.92
CA TYR A 119 6.74 -3.97 35.42
C TYR A 119 7.39 -2.92 34.51
N GLY A 120 8.06 -3.32 33.42
CA GLY A 120 8.73 -2.39 32.52
C GLY A 120 9.98 -1.73 33.12
N LEU A 121 10.62 -2.35 34.10
CA LEU A 121 11.74 -1.81 34.88
C LEU A 121 13.10 -2.05 34.24
N TYR A 122 13.22 -3.06 33.38
CA TYR A 122 14.47 -3.53 32.79
C TYR A 122 14.30 -3.62 31.27
N THR A 123 14.74 -2.55 30.58
CA THR A 123 14.78 -2.33 29.10
C THR A 123 13.58 -1.61 28.48
N SER A 124 13.85 -0.92 27.37
CA SER A 124 12.89 -0.12 26.58
C SER A 124 11.80 -0.93 25.86
N ASN A 125 11.79 -2.26 25.96
CA ASN A 125 10.98 -3.14 25.11
C ASN A 125 9.80 -3.82 25.82
N SER A 126 9.72 -3.81 27.15
CA SER A 126 8.75 -4.57 27.94
C SER A 126 7.44 -3.81 28.22
N SER A 127 7.50 -2.48 28.33
CA SER A 127 6.34 -1.65 28.71
C SER A 127 5.23 -1.64 27.67
N TRP A 128 5.58 -1.58 26.38
CA TRP A 128 4.59 -1.57 25.30
C TRP A 128 3.94 -2.95 25.09
N CYS A 129 4.62 -4.05 25.41
CA CYS A 129 4.03 -5.39 25.39
C CYS A 129 2.90 -5.50 26.42
N ALA A 130 3.12 -4.99 27.64
CA ALA A 130 2.09 -4.93 28.67
C ALA A 130 0.90 -4.06 28.24
N GLU A 131 1.15 -2.92 27.59
CA GLU A 131 0.11 -2.06 27.01
C GLU A 131 -0.71 -2.79 25.94
N ALA A 132 -0.05 -3.46 25.00
CA ALA A 132 -0.71 -4.23 23.93
C ALA A 132 -1.57 -5.36 24.51
N MET A 133 -1.05 -6.13 25.47
CA MET A 133 -1.79 -7.20 26.14
C MET A 133 -2.98 -6.65 26.95
N LYS A 134 -2.82 -5.48 27.59
CA LYS A 134 -3.90 -4.79 28.29
C LYS A 134 -5.01 -4.35 27.33
N LEU A 135 -4.66 -3.74 26.19
CA LEU A 135 -5.64 -3.32 25.19
C LEU A 135 -6.41 -4.52 24.62
N GLU A 136 -5.73 -5.62 24.30
CA GLU A 136 -6.38 -6.87 23.90
C GLU A 136 -7.39 -7.32 24.98
N LYS A 137 -7.01 -7.26 26.26
CA LYS A 137 -7.91 -7.56 27.39
C LYS A 137 -9.12 -6.63 27.45
N ASP A 138 -8.90 -5.34 27.28
CA ASP A 138 -9.95 -4.33 27.35
C ASP A 138 -10.98 -4.50 26.21
N ILE A 139 -10.55 -4.96 25.02
CA ILE A 139 -11.45 -5.31 23.91
C ILE A 139 -12.41 -6.43 24.31
N TYR A 140 -11.90 -7.53 24.86
CA TYR A 140 -12.75 -8.66 25.27
C TYR A 140 -13.63 -8.33 26.47
N LEU A 141 -13.15 -7.52 27.42
CA LEU A 141 -14.00 -6.99 28.51
C LEU A 141 -15.14 -6.13 27.97
N SER A 142 -14.88 -5.34 26.92
CA SER A 142 -15.89 -4.52 26.26
C SER A 142 -16.95 -5.38 25.55
N ILE A 143 -16.53 -6.42 24.82
CA ILE A 143 -17.43 -7.42 24.22
C ILE A 143 -18.32 -8.06 25.30
N HIS A 144 -17.72 -8.51 26.41
CA HIS A 144 -18.45 -9.14 27.51
C HIS A 144 -19.51 -8.20 28.13
N ARG A 145 -19.14 -6.94 28.37
CA ARG A 145 -20.05 -5.93 28.93
C ARG A 145 -21.20 -5.59 27.99
N VAL A 146 -20.92 -5.45 26.70
CA VAL A 146 -21.93 -5.15 25.68
C VAL A 146 -22.90 -6.31 25.53
N HIS A 147 -22.41 -7.55 25.45
CA HIS A 147 -23.24 -8.75 25.42
C HIS A 147 -24.20 -8.82 26.62
N GLY A 148 -23.68 -8.62 27.84
CA GLY A 148 -24.47 -8.62 29.06
C GLY A 148 -25.51 -7.48 29.13
N ARG A 149 -25.29 -6.35 28.46
CA ARG A 149 -26.31 -5.29 28.30
C ARG A 149 -27.39 -5.68 27.31
N ILE A 150 -27.02 -6.21 26.13
CA ILE A 150 -27.96 -6.67 25.10
C ILE A 150 -28.91 -7.72 25.69
N ARG A 151 -28.39 -8.70 26.46
CA ARG A 151 -29.19 -9.74 27.10
C ARG A 151 -30.15 -9.20 28.16
N ARG A 152 -29.73 -8.21 28.96
CA ARG A 152 -30.60 -7.54 29.94
C ARG A 152 -31.72 -6.74 29.29
N TRP A 153 -31.43 -6.02 28.20
CA TRP A 153 -32.44 -5.31 27.42
C TRP A 153 -33.46 -6.22 26.75
N ALA A 154 -33.07 -7.45 26.39
CA ALA A 154 -33.99 -8.45 25.86
C ALA A 154 -34.93 -9.04 26.94
N CYS A 155 -34.59 -8.93 28.23
CA CYS A 155 -35.32 -9.55 29.33
C CYS A 155 -36.14 -8.57 30.19
N ASP A 156 -35.79 -7.27 30.26
CA ASP A 156 -36.45 -6.27 31.12
C ASP A 156 -36.94 -5.01 30.38
N ARG A 157 -38.17 -4.56 30.68
CA ARG A 157 -38.66 -3.21 30.31
C ARG A 157 -37.91 -2.13 31.11
N PRO A 158 -37.71 -0.90 30.57
CA PRO A 158 -36.68 0.01 31.04
C PRO A 158 -37.07 0.64 32.39
N GLN A 159 -36.48 0.16 33.48
CA GLN A 159 -36.31 0.97 34.69
C GLN A 159 -34.97 1.66 34.65
N ARG A 160 -35.06 3.00 34.70
CA ARG A 160 -33.97 3.97 34.84
C ARG A 160 -32.94 3.47 35.85
N GLN A 161 -31.68 3.36 35.45
CA GLN A 161 -30.59 3.30 36.40
C GLN A 161 -29.33 4.00 35.90
N ASP A 162 -28.62 4.48 36.91
CA ASP A 162 -27.61 5.51 36.93
C ASP A 162 -26.34 5.22 36.11
N ALA A 163 -25.68 6.33 35.83
CA ALA A 163 -24.45 6.48 35.09
C ALA A 163 -23.27 5.70 35.69
N ASP A 164 -22.94 4.56 35.08
CA ASP A 164 -21.58 4.04 35.10
C ASP A 164 -20.94 4.18 33.71
N LYS A 165 -19.82 4.91 33.69
CA LYS A 165 -19.01 5.25 32.52
C LYS A 165 -18.53 4.00 31.79
N ILE A 166 -19.32 3.54 30.82
CA ILE A 166 -18.96 2.48 29.87
C ILE A 166 -19.54 2.89 28.53
N LEU A 167 -18.70 2.87 27.48
CA LEU A 167 -19.00 3.18 26.07
C LEU A 167 -20.51 3.06 25.77
N PRO A 168 -21.19 4.18 25.44
CA PRO A 168 -22.60 4.14 25.13
C PRO A 168 -22.81 3.24 23.91
N ILE A 169 -23.75 2.31 24.00
CA ILE A 169 -24.07 1.35 22.92
C ILE A 169 -24.43 2.10 21.61
N GLU A 170 -24.90 3.34 21.74
CA GLU A 170 -25.20 4.30 20.67
C GLU A 170 -24.00 4.62 19.76
N PHE A 171 -22.76 4.36 20.20
CA PHE A 171 -21.55 4.56 19.39
C PHE A 171 -21.07 3.29 18.68
N LEU A 172 -21.69 2.13 18.93
CA LEU A 172 -21.39 0.87 18.25
C LEU A 172 -22.23 0.76 16.98
N ALA A 173 -21.61 0.34 15.88
CA ALA A 173 -22.36 0.03 14.67
C ALA A 173 -23.33 -1.14 14.93
N GLU A 174 -24.54 -1.09 14.37
CA GLU A 174 -25.58 -2.12 14.55
C GLU A 174 -25.09 -3.52 14.18
N GLU A 175 -24.22 -3.62 13.16
CA GLU A 175 -23.58 -4.86 12.74
C GLU A 175 -22.77 -5.51 13.88
N ILE A 176 -22.01 -4.71 14.64
CA ILE A 176 -21.18 -5.18 15.76
C ILE A 176 -22.08 -5.71 16.88
N VAL A 177 -23.13 -4.97 17.21
CA VAL A 177 -24.13 -5.39 18.21
C VAL A 177 -24.77 -6.71 17.79
N GLY A 178 -25.12 -6.85 16.51
CA GLY A 178 -25.67 -8.08 15.93
C GLY A 178 -24.73 -9.28 16.06
N ILE A 179 -23.44 -9.10 15.78
CA ILE A 179 -22.43 -10.17 15.90
C ILE A 179 -22.20 -10.53 17.36
N ILE A 180 -22.06 -9.53 18.24
CA ILE A 180 -21.88 -9.78 19.69
C ILE A 180 -23.07 -10.57 20.24
N ASN A 181 -24.31 -10.23 19.89
CA ASN A 181 -25.51 -10.94 20.37
C ASN A 181 -25.51 -12.44 20.02
N ARG A 182 -24.83 -12.82 18.92
CA ARG A 182 -24.71 -14.21 18.45
C ARG A 182 -23.67 -15.03 19.20
N ILE A 183 -22.82 -14.41 20.02
CA ILE A 183 -21.88 -15.14 20.87
C ILE A 183 -22.69 -15.97 21.88
N GLN A 184 -22.60 -17.30 21.76
CA GLN A 184 -23.38 -18.24 22.58
C GLN A 184 -22.88 -18.25 24.03
N ASP A 185 -21.56 -18.36 24.20
CA ASP A 185 -20.90 -18.37 25.51
C ASP A 185 -19.95 -17.18 25.64
N VAL A 186 -20.46 -16.14 26.30
CA VAL A 186 -19.70 -14.91 26.57
C VAL A 186 -18.59 -15.11 27.61
N ALA A 187 -18.69 -16.13 28.46
CA ALA A 187 -17.69 -16.38 29.50
C ALA A 187 -16.36 -16.87 28.90
N THR A 188 -16.42 -17.57 27.76
CA THR A 188 -15.23 -18.04 27.04
C THR A 188 -14.74 -17.08 25.96
N VAL A 189 -15.29 -15.87 25.85
CA VAL A 189 -14.82 -14.87 24.87
C VAL A 189 -13.32 -14.60 25.01
N TRP A 190 -12.81 -14.55 26.25
CA TRP A 190 -11.39 -14.37 26.52
C TRP A 190 -10.51 -15.52 25.99
N SER A 191 -11.04 -16.74 25.86
CA SER A 191 -10.26 -17.86 25.33
C SER A 191 -9.85 -17.65 23.88
N ALA A 192 -10.53 -16.78 23.13
CA ALA A 192 -10.20 -16.45 21.74
C ALA A 192 -9.06 -15.41 21.62
N SER A 193 -8.58 -14.88 22.76
CA SER A 193 -7.49 -13.90 22.77
C SER A 193 -6.25 -14.47 22.09
N GLN A 194 -5.59 -13.63 21.30
CA GLN A 194 -4.36 -14.05 20.63
C GLN A 194 -3.28 -14.47 21.64
N PHE A 195 -3.28 -13.91 22.86
CA PHE A 195 -2.36 -14.29 23.93
C PHE A 195 -2.80 -15.53 24.73
N VAL A 196 -3.93 -16.15 24.42
CA VAL A 196 -4.41 -17.35 25.13
C VAL A 196 -4.40 -18.57 24.20
N SER A 197 -4.99 -18.45 23.02
CA SER A 197 -5.25 -19.60 22.13
C SER A 197 -4.41 -19.66 20.84
N SER A 198 -3.67 -18.60 20.51
CA SER A 198 -2.87 -18.62 19.27
C SER A 198 -1.72 -19.62 19.34
N PRO A 199 -1.34 -20.22 18.19
CA PRO A 199 -0.07 -20.92 18.05
C PRO A 199 1.11 -20.05 18.47
N ARG A 200 2.13 -20.68 19.06
CA ARG A 200 3.31 -19.98 19.61
C ARG A 200 4.07 -19.14 18.57
N CYS A 201 4.29 -19.69 17.40
CA CYS A 201 5.02 -19.05 16.29
C CYS A 201 4.17 -18.03 15.52
N ARG A 202 2.95 -17.72 15.98
CA ARG A 202 2.08 -16.78 15.28
C ARG A 202 2.57 -15.35 15.48
N LEU A 203 2.61 -14.60 14.38
CA LEU A 203 2.90 -13.17 14.41
C LEU A 203 1.84 -12.43 15.22
N PHE A 204 2.30 -11.46 16.00
CA PHE A 204 1.46 -10.53 16.73
C PHE A 204 0.61 -9.71 15.75
N ASP A 205 -0.69 -9.70 15.99
CA ASP A 205 -1.66 -8.93 15.25
C ASP A 205 -2.12 -7.74 16.12
N PRO A 206 -1.54 -6.53 15.95
CA PRO A 206 -1.82 -5.41 16.82
C PRO A 206 -3.27 -4.92 16.66
N PRO A 207 -3.97 -4.63 17.77
CA PRO A 207 -5.26 -3.93 17.70
C PRO A 207 -5.18 -2.65 16.86
N ALA A 208 -6.26 -2.32 16.16
CA ALA A 208 -6.44 -1.10 15.39
C ALA A 208 -6.15 0.14 16.24
N ILE A 209 -6.70 0.19 17.46
CA ILE A 209 -6.48 1.33 18.38
C ILE A 209 -5.01 1.49 18.77
N PHE A 210 -4.31 0.37 18.94
CA PHE A 210 -2.88 0.36 19.23
C PHE A 210 -2.10 0.89 18.03
N SER A 211 -2.35 0.37 16.83
CA SER A 211 -1.66 0.82 15.62
C SER A 211 -1.88 2.31 15.33
N MET A 212 -3.11 2.81 15.52
CA MET A 212 -3.44 4.22 15.28
C MET A 212 -2.83 5.17 16.30
N SER A 213 -2.74 4.79 17.58
CA SER A 213 -2.07 5.62 18.60
C SER A 213 -0.58 5.77 18.28
N ARG A 214 0.07 4.67 17.87
CA ARG A 214 1.48 4.65 17.45
C ARG A 214 1.74 5.49 16.20
N LEU A 215 0.81 5.47 15.24
CA LEU A 215 0.86 6.35 14.08
C LEU A 215 0.75 7.82 14.47
N ARG A 216 -0.15 8.19 15.39
CA ARG A 216 -0.26 9.56 15.90
C ARG A 216 1.04 10.03 16.57
N ASP A 217 1.69 9.15 17.33
CA ASP A 217 2.97 9.43 17.99
C ASP A 217 4.08 9.64 16.95
N LEU A 218 4.15 8.79 15.92
CA LEU A 218 5.07 8.97 14.78
C LEU A 218 4.86 10.33 14.11
N LEU A 219 3.62 10.69 13.79
CA LEU A 219 3.29 11.97 13.15
C LEU A 219 3.73 13.16 14.03
N SER A 220 3.57 13.04 15.35
CA SER A 220 4.00 14.05 16.32
C SER A 220 5.53 14.21 16.31
N GLN A 221 6.26 13.11 16.30
CA GLN A 221 7.74 13.14 16.22
C GLN A 221 8.23 13.69 14.89
N ILE A 222 7.57 13.33 13.79
CA ILE A 222 7.86 13.92 12.48
C ILE A 222 7.66 15.43 12.53
N ALA A 223 6.55 15.90 13.10
CA ALA A 223 6.25 17.34 13.21
C ALA A 223 7.33 18.10 13.99
N LEU A 224 7.84 17.51 15.08
CA LEU A 224 8.89 18.08 15.92
C LEU A 224 10.24 18.15 15.19
N GLN A 225 10.57 17.13 14.40
CA GLN A 225 11.91 16.97 13.79
C GLN A 225 11.95 17.23 12.27
N ARG A 226 10.85 17.71 11.67
CA ARG A 226 10.63 17.85 10.22
C ARG A 226 11.74 18.54 9.43
N ASN A 227 12.43 19.49 10.06
CA ASN A 227 13.51 20.25 9.43
C ASN A 227 14.83 19.46 9.35
N SER A 228 14.98 18.39 10.14
CA SER A 228 16.20 17.58 10.18
C SER A 228 16.24 16.49 9.10
N PHE A 229 15.08 16.07 8.59
CA PHE A 229 14.99 14.93 7.70
C PHE A 229 15.41 15.27 6.27
N LYS A 230 16.25 14.39 5.71
CA LYS A 230 16.71 14.33 4.33
C LYS A 230 16.24 13.06 3.63
N VAL A 231 16.06 11.97 4.38
CA VAL A 231 15.61 10.67 3.86
C VAL A 231 14.50 10.14 4.78
N LEU A 232 13.39 9.71 4.20
CA LEU A 232 12.27 9.11 4.93
C LEU A 232 12.05 7.68 4.45
N TYR A 233 12.07 6.70 5.34
CA TYR A 233 11.73 5.31 5.07
C TYR A 233 10.51 4.93 5.90
N PHE A 234 9.48 4.41 5.24
CA PHE A 234 8.30 3.83 5.88
C PHE A 234 8.19 2.36 5.51
N GLN A 235 8.39 1.48 6.49
CA GLN A 235 8.35 0.04 6.29
C GLN A 235 7.23 -0.59 7.13
N LYS A 236 6.26 -1.21 6.46
CA LYS A 236 5.13 -1.93 7.09
C LYS A 236 4.35 -1.09 8.10
N ILE A 237 4.20 0.21 7.82
CA ILE A 237 3.49 1.11 8.72
C ILE A 237 1.98 0.90 8.56
N ALA A 238 1.35 0.33 9.59
CA ALA A 238 -0.10 0.19 9.64
C ALA A 238 -0.77 1.57 9.54
N TYR A 239 -1.90 1.62 8.84
CA TYR A 239 -2.68 2.86 8.59
C TYR A 239 -1.96 3.98 7.83
N LEU A 240 -0.70 3.80 7.39
CA LEU A 240 -0.08 4.75 6.49
C LEU A 240 -0.65 4.57 5.08
N ASP A 241 -1.37 5.58 4.60
CA ASP A 241 -1.87 5.66 3.22
C ASP A 241 -1.23 6.83 2.46
N ARG A 242 -1.58 6.95 1.17
CA ARG A 242 -1.09 8.03 0.28
C ARG A 242 -1.37 9.44 0.81
N ARG A 243 -2.46 9.63 1.57
CA ARG A 243 -2.85 10.95 2.10
C ARG A 243 -1.93 11.37 3.22
N LEU A 244 -1.64 10.46 4.15
CA LEU A 244 -0.67 10.71 5.22
C LEU A 244 0.74 10.92 4.67
N VAL A 245 1.15 10.17 3.64
CA VAL A 245 2.43 10.42 2.94
C VAL A 245 2.49 11.84 2.37
N ALA A 246 1.41 12.31 1.74
CA ALA A 246 1.34 13.69 1.24
C ALA A 246 1.47 14.73 2.35
N ILE A 247 0.76 14.53 3.48
CA ILE A 247 0.83 15.42 4.65
C ILE A 247 2.26 15.47 5.21
N ILE A 248 2.91 14.32 5.37
CA ILE A 248 4.28 14.21 5.87
C ILE A 248 5.27 14.90 4.92
N LEU A 249 5.20 14.61 3.62
CA LEU A 249 6.16 15.13 2.64
C LEU A 249 6.05 16.65 2.45
N ARG A 250 4.83 17.19 2.51
CA ARG A 250 4.57 18.64 2.50
C ARG A 250 5.13 19.33 3.76
N ALA A 251 5.12 18.63 4.90
CA ALA A 251 5.63 19.16 6.17
C ALA A 251 7.15 19.09 6.31
N CYS A 252 7.85 18.21 5.58
CA CYS A 252 9.28 17.99 5.71
C CYS A 252 10.08 18.68 4.58
N PRO A 253 10.56 19.93 4.74
CA PRO A 253 11.09 20.74 3.64
C PRO A 253 12.43 20.26 3.07
N ASN A 254 13.20 19.48 3.82
CA ASN A 254 14.57 19.09 3.47
C ASN A 254 14.71 17.67 2.91
N VAL A 255 13.60 16.94 2.80
CA VAL A 255 13.60 15.54 2.32
C VAL A 255 13.95 15.49 0.84
N ARG A 256 14.96 14.69 0.48
CA ARG A 256 15.42 14.47 -0.89
C ARG A 256 15.07 13.09 -1.44
N MET A 257 14.85 12.13 -0.54
CA MET A 257 14.49 10.76 -0.90
C MET A 257 13.34 10.25 -0.03
N LEU A 258 12.34 9.66 -0.68
CA LEU A 258 11.19 9.00 -0.06
C LEU A 258 11.24 7.49 -0.35
N GLY A 259 11.28 6.69 0.71
CA GLY A 259 11.23 5.24 0.70
C GLY A 259 9.93 4.72 1.32
N ILE A 260 9.19 3.87 0.60
CA ILE A 260 7.95 3.24 1.09
C ILE A 260 8.03 1.75 0.78
N TYR A 261 7.84 0.90 1.79
CA TYR A 261 8.03 -0.54 1.68
C TYR A 261 6.91 -1.30 2.40
N GLU A 262 6.15 -2.11 1.65
CA GLU A 262 5.14 -3.04 2.15
C GLU A 262 4.14 -2.40 3.15
N CYS A 263 3.76 -1.14 2.94
CA CYS A 263 2.76 -0.48 3.78
C CYS A 263 1.34 -0.97 3.38
N PRO A 264 0.54 -1.55 4.29
CA PRO A 264 -0.68 -2.30 3.92
C PRO A 264 -1.75 -1.52 3.13
N LEU A 265 -1.83 -0.20 3.32
CA LEU A 265 -2.81 0.67 2.64
C LEU A 265 -2.25 1.36 1.39
N ILE A 266 -0.98 1.09 1.04
CA ILE A 266 -0.33 1.65 -0.15
C ILE A 266 -0.16 0.54 -1.18
N HIS A 267 -0.93 0.62 -2.26
CA HIS A 267 -0.94 -0.40 -3.30
C HIS A 267 -0.18 0.04 -4.54
N PHE A 268 0.04 -0.88 -5.48
CA PHE A 268 0.78 -0.65 -6.72
C PHE A 268 0.36 0.62 -7.49
N GLY A 269 -0.95 0.89 -7.57
CA GLY A 269 -1.48 2.07 -8.26
C GLY A 269 -0.99 3.42 -7.73
N ASP A 270 -0.51 3.48 -6.49
CA ASP A 270 -0.17 4.73 -5.79
C ASP A 270 1.12 5.35 -6.29
N VAL A 271 1.91 4.60 -7.06
CA VAL A 271 3.09 5.14 -7.73
C VAL A 271 2.76 6.39 -8.57
N LEU A 272 1.57 6.47 -9.19
CA LEU A 272 1.20 7.63 -10.00
C LEU A 272 0.93 8.87 -9.15
N CYS A 273 0.09 8.76 -8.12
CA CYS A 273 -0.21 9.91 -7.26
C CYS A 273 0.99 10.34 -6.43
N LEU A 274 1.90 9.41 -6.08
CA LEU A 274 3.16 9.73 -5.40
C LEU A 274 4.13 10.51 -6.30
N ILE A 275 4.23 10.17 -7.59
CA ILE A 275 5.02 10.96 -8.55
C ILE A 275 4.40 12.35 -8.73
N ASP A 276 3.07 12.44 -8.85
CA ASP A 276 2.34 13.72 -8.96
C ASP A 276 2.53 14.59 -7.71
N LEU A 277 2.49 13.98 -6.52
CA LEU A 277 2.81 14.64 -5.25
C LEU A 277 4.24 15.19 -5.24
N ILE A 278 5.23 14.40 -5.66
CA ILE A 278 6.63 14.83 -5.72
C ILE A 278 6.77 16.03 -6.68
N TYR A 279 6.07 16.01 -7.80
CA TYR A 279 6.05 17.13 -8.74
C TYR A 279 5.46 18.40 -8.11
N GLU A 280 4.29 18.29 -7.47
CA GLU A 280 3.63 19.38 -6.73
C GLU A 280 4.58 19.97 -5.66
N VAL A 281 5.12 19.11 -4.80
CA VAL A 281 6.02 19.53 -3.71
C VAL A 281 7.29 20.19 -4.26
N ASN A 282 7.91 19.63 -5.30
CA ASN A 282 9.10 20.21 -5.90
C ASN A 282 8.82 21.55 -6.56
N TYR A 283 7.64 21.74 -7.17
CA TYR A 283 7.23 23.02 -7.70
C TYR A 283 7.19 24.10 -6.62
N ASP A 284 6.59 23.81 -5.47
CA ASP A 284 6.53 24.74 -4.35
C ASP A 284 7.89 24.94 -3.65
N ARG A 285 8.74 23.92 -3.63
CA ARG A 285 10.09 24.02 -3.07
C ARG A 285 11.02 24.86 -3.94
N ARG A 286 10.98 24.71 -5.27
CA ARG A 286 11.73 25.56 -6.20
C ARG A 286 11.40 27.04 -6.01
N LYS A 287 10.11 27.38 -5.85
CA LYS A 287 9.67 28.76 -5.56
C LYS A 287 10.24 29.33 -4.26
N ARG A 288 10.50 28.45 -3.28
CA ARG A 288 11.02 28.83 -1.95
C ARG A 288 12.53 28.62 -1.80
N GLY A 289 13.24 28.18 -2.84
CA GLY A 289 14.67 27.85 -2.76
C GLY A 289 15.01 26.65 -1.87
N LEU A 290 14.06 25.73 -1.68
CA LEU A 290 14.22 24.52 -0.86
C LEU A 290 14.69 23.33 -1.70
N PRO A 291 15.37 22.33 -1.11
CA PRO A 291 15.85 21.17 -1.85
C PRO A 291 14.71 20.31 -2.40
N GLU A 292 14.87 19.87 -3.63
CA GLU A 292 13.91 18.99 -4.32
C GLU A 292 14.02 17.54 -3.82
N VAL A 293 12.89 16.83 -3.86
CA VAL A 293 12.85 15.37 -3.80
C VAL A 293 13.31 14.83 -5.16
N THR A 294 14.46 14.16 -5.17
CA THR A 294 15.11 13.67 -6.39
C THR A 294 14.97 12.17 -6.58
N SER A 295 14.50 11.46 -5.56
CA SER A 295 14.48 9.99 -5.57
C SER A 295 13.25 9.43 -4.85
N LEU A 296 12.68 8.37 -5.42
CA LEU A 296 11.56 7.62 -4.86
C LEU A 296 11.91 6.13 -4.90
N ASP A 297 12.09 5.51 -3.74
CA ASP A 297 12.29 4.07 -3.62
C ASP A 297 11.00 3.41 -3.13
N PHE A 298 10.33 2.67 -4.00
CA PHE A 298 8.92 2.30 -3.81
C PHE A 298 8.72 0.80 -3.95
N TYR A 299 8.33 0.13 -2.87
CA TYR A 299 7.87 -1.24 -2.85
C TYR A 299 6.44 -1.25 -2.26
N PRO A 300 5.39 -1.25 -3.11
CA PRO A 300 4.02 -1.26 -2.62
C PRO A 300 3.71 -2.57 -1.86
N ASN A 301 2.56 -2.63 -1.18
CA ASN A 301 2.13 -3.86 -0.53
C ASN A 301 2.09 -5.04 -1.52
N TYR A 302 2.82 -6.11 -1.21
CA TYR A 302 2.81 -7.34 -1.99
C TYR A 302 1.85 -8.35 -1.36
N ASN A 303 0.78 -8.67 -2.09
CA ASN A 303 -0.24 -9.60 -1.61
C ASN A 303 0.24 -11.05 -1.83
N LYS A 304 0.82 -11.63 -0.78
CA LYS A 304 1.34 -13.01 -0.78
C LYS A 304 0.24 -14.07 -0.94
N GLY A 305 -1.00 -13.76 -0.54
CA GLY A 305 -2.10 -14.72 -0.52
C GLY A 305 -1.89 -15.84 0.49
N THR A 306 -2.72 -16.89 0.41
CA THR A 306 -2.61 -18.09 1.26
C THR A 306 -2.45 -19.35 0.40
N PRO A 307 -1.42 -19.45 -0.47
CA PRO A 307 -1.33 -20.46 -1.53
C PRO A 307 -1.30 -21.92 -1.05
N PHE A 308 -1.14 -22.17 0.26
CA PHE A 308 -1.15 -23.51 0.85
C PHE A 308 -2.40 -23.80 1.69
N ALA A 309 -3.37 -22.88 1.74
CA ALA A 309 -4.57 -23.02 2.55
C ALA A 309 -5.68 -23.81 1.83
N SER A 310 -5.84 -23.67 0.51
CA SER A 310 -6.81 -24.45 -0.28
C SER A 310 -6.44 -24.49 -1.77
N ASP A 311 -7.12 -25.35 -2.55
CA ASP A 311 -6.94 -25.43 -4.00
C ASP A 311 -7.40 -24.16 -4.76
N THR A 312 -8.06 -23.23 -4.08
CA THR A 312 -8.59 -22.00 -4.68
C THR A 312 -7.79 -20.75 -4.28
N THR A 313 -6.78 -20.89 -3.43
CA THR A 313 -5.92 -19.80 -2.97
C THR A 313 -4.62 -19.77 -3.77
N ALA A 314 -4.06 -18.57 -3.97
CA ALA A 314 -2.89 -18.38 -4.80
C ALA A 314 -2.16 -17.07 -4.48
N THR A 315 -0.91 -16.95 -4.93
CA THR A 315 -0.19 -15.67 -4.86
C THR A 315 -0.42 -14.88 -6.14
N TYR A 316 -1.07 -13.70 -6.03
CA TYR A 316 -1.30 -12.79 -7.15
C TYR A 316 -0.36 -11.56 -7.13
N GLY A 317 0.24 -11.22 -5.98
CA GLY A 317 1.16 -10.10 -5.80
C GLY A 317 0.52 -8.71 -5.84
N LEU A 318 -0.30 -8.41 -6.85
CA LEU A 318 -0.98 -7.12 -7.03
C LEU A 318 -2.17 -6.93 -6.09
N SER A 319 -2.97 -7.98 -5.89
CA SER A 319 -4.22 -7.95 -5.14
C SER A 319 -4.38 -9.18 -4.27
N TRP A 320 -5.21 -9.09 -3.23
CA TRP A 320 -5.54 -10.26 -2.40
C TRP A 320 -6.42 -11.26 -3.15
N ALA A 321 -7.40 -10.74 -3.88
CA ALA A 321 -8.35 -11.53 -4.66
C ALA A 321 -7.93 -11.62 -6.15
N PRO A 322 -8.38 -12.65 -6.88
CA PRO A 322 -8.19 -12.73 -8.32
C PRO A 322 -8.95 -11.59 -9.03
N LEU A 323 -8.26 -10.89 -9.92
CA LEU A 323 -8.84 -9.87 -10.79
C LEU A 323 -9.09 -10.42 -12.19
N LYS A 324 -9.87 -9.72 -13.03
CA LYS A 324 -10.01 -10.09 -14.44
C LYS A 324 -8.69 -9.85 -15.18
N LEU A 325 -8.16 -10.87 -15.84
CA LEU A 325 -6.87 -10.85 -16.54
C LEU A 325 -6.77 -9.69 -17.53
N ASP A 326 -7.82 -9.45 -18.33
CA ASP A 326 -7.83 -8.38 -19.35
C ASP A 326 -7.55 -6.99 -18.76
N VAL A 327 -8.15 -6.67 -17.62
CA VAL A 327 -7.91 -5.38 -16.94
C VAL A 327 -6.62 -5.42 -16.13
N ALA A 328 -6.33 -6.53 -15.44
CA ALA A 328 -5.16 -6.65 -14.58
C ALA A 328 -3.86 -6.52 -15.39
N GLN A 329 -3.71 -7.27 -16.48
CA GLN A 329 -2.52 -7.27 -17.33
C GLN A 329 -2.35 -5.92 -18.05
N ARG A 330 -3.38 -5.45 -18.76
CA ARG A 330 -3.33 -4.17 -19.48
C ARG A 330 -3.15 -2.99 -18.52
N GLY A 331 -3.80 -3.05 -17.36
CA GLY A 331 -3.71 -2.02 -16.33
C GLY A 331 -2.34 -1.97 -15.67
N PHE A 332 -1.74 -3.13 -15.38
CA PHE A 332 -0.40 -3.24 -14.81
C PHE A 332 0.63 -2.53 -15.69
N PHE A 333 0.70 -2.89 -16.98
CA PHE A 333 1.63 -2.26 -17.91
C PHE A 333 1.31 -0.80 -18.22
N ASN A 334 0.03 -0.39 -18.22
CA ASN A 334 -0.35 1.02 -18.40
C ASN A 334 0.13 1.89 -17.22
N ILE A 335 0.01 1.40 -15.97
CA ILE A 335 0.52 2.11 -14.80
C ILE A 335 2.05 2.22 -14.88
N ILE A 336 2.76 1.15 -15.25
CA ILE A 336 4.22 1.17 -15.48
C ILE A 336 4.59 2.22 -16.54
N LEU A 337 3.90 2.24 -17.69
CA LEU A 337 4.14 3.21 -18.76
C LEU A 337 4.01 4.65 -18.27
N LYS A 338 2.90 4.96 -17.59
CA LYS A 338 2.64 6.30 -17.04
C LYS A 338 3.70 6.70 -16.01
N ALA A 339 4.01 5.80 -15.08
CA ALA A 339 5.01 6.03 -14.05
C ALA A 339 6.40 6.25 -14.67
N PHE A 340 6.81 5.43 -15.63
CA PHE A 340 8.09 5.53 -16.33
C PHE A 340 8.22 6.87 -17.06
N MET A 341 7.20 7.25 -17.83
CA MET A 341 7.23 8.51 -18.59
C MET A 341 7.28 9.75 -17.69
N LYS A 342 6.55 9.74 -16.57
CA LYS A 342 6.60 10.82 -15.58
C LYS A 342 7.96 10.86 -14.86
N ALA A 343 8.42 9.73 -14.34
CA ALA A 343 9.68 9.62 -13.61
C ALA A 343 10.88 10.02 -14.48
N LYS A 344 10.94 9.56 -15.74
CA LYS A 344 12.02 9.91 -16.68
C LYS A 344 12.03 11.41 -17.01
N ARG A 345 10.85 12.02 -17.20
CA ARG A 345 10.73 13.46 -17.45
C ARG A 345 11.18 14.29 -16.24
N MET A 346 10.85 13.84 -15.04
CA MET A 346 11.23 14.48 -13.78
C MET A 346 12.67 14.18 -13.35
N LYS A 347 13.36 13.23 -14.01
CA LYS A 347 14.65 12.68 -13.57
C LYS A 347 14.59 12.12 -12.14
N LEU A 348 13.48 11.48 -11.80
CA LEU A 348 13.26 10.86 -10.49
C LEU A 348 14.06 9.55 -10.43
N GLY A 349 15.09 9.51 -9.58
CA GLY A 349 15.95 8.34 -9.40
C GLY A 349 15.31 7.23 -8.54
N LEU A 350 15.99 6.09 -8.49
CA LEU A 350 15.64 4.84 -7.79
C LEU A 350 14.42 4.09 -8.34
N LEU A 351 13.36 4.79 -8.76
CA LEU A 351 12.10 4.16 -9.11
C LEU A 351 12.21 3.14 -10.25
N PHE A 352 13.00 3.41 -11.29
CA PHE A 352 13.21 2.49 -12.42
C PHE A 352 14.67 2.07 -12.58
N ASP A 353 15.51 2.35 -11.57
CA ASP A 353 16.90 1.93 -11.62
C ASP A 353 17.00 0.42 -11.39
N GLN A 354 18.03 -0.20 -11.95
CA GLN A 354 18.26 -1.63 -11.83
C GLN A 354 18.44 -2.02 -10.36
N ASP A 355 17.90 -3.18 -9.98
CA ASP A 355 18.01 -3.76 -8.64
C ASP A 355 17.46 -2.88 -7.48
N LYS A 356 16.63 -1.87 -7.80
CA LYS A 356 15.91 -1.06 -6.81
C LYS A 356 14.53 -1.64 -6.48
N ALA A 357 13.89 -1.10 -5.44
CA ALA A 357 12.77 -1.77 -4.80
C ALA A 357 11.56 -1.94 -5.74
N PHE A 358 11.26 -0.94 -6.57
CA PHE A 358 10.12 -1.04 -7.49
C PHE A 358 10.36 -2.03 -8.61
N CYS A 359 11.52 -2.01 -9.27
CA CYS A 359 11.89 -3.01 -10.27
C CYS A 359 11.88 -4.43 -9.67
N THR A 360 12.35 -4.57 -8.43
CA THR A 360 12.28 -5.82 -7.68
C THR A 360 10.83 -6.25 -7.45
N TYR A 361 9.95 -5.35 -7.02
CA TYR A 361 8.51 -5.63 -6.90
C TYR A 361 7.90 -6.08 -8.23
N LEU A 362 8.15 -5.35 -9.32
CA LEU A 362 7.62 -5.67 -10.65
C LEU A 362 8.03 -7.08 -11.11
N ASN A 363 9.25 -7.50 -10.80
CA ASN A 363 9.73 -8.85 -11.10
C ASN A 363 9.12 -9.95 -10.22
N HIS A 364 8.62 -9.62 -9.02
CA HIS A 364 7.94 -10.56 -8.12
C HIS A 364 6.45 -10.73 -8.42
N VAL A 365 5.84 -9.78 -9.15
CA VAL A 365 4.44 -9.91 -9.58
C VAL A 365 4.33 -11.09 -10.54
N PRO A 366 3.47 -12.08 -10.25
CA PRO A 366 3.26 -13.23 -11.12
C PRO A 366 2.92 -12.81 -12.55
N ASN A 367 3.79 -13.19 -13.48
CA ASN A 367 3.64 -12.97 -14.91
C ASN A 367 4.52 -14.00 -15.65
N TYR A 368 4.37 -14.12 -16.96
CA TYR A 368 5.26 -14.98 -17.73
C TYR A 368 6.70 -14.43 -17.67
N PRO A 369 7.74 -15.29 -17.63
CA PRO A 369 9.13 -14.84 -17.53
C PRO A 369 9.50 -13.84 -18.62
N LEU A 370 10.23 -12.79 -18.22
CA LEU A 370 10.69 -11.66 -19.06
C LEU A 370 9.61 -10.64 -19.47
N ALA A 371 8.33 -10.80 -19.11
CA ALA A 371 7.29 -9.83 -19.47
C ALA A 371 7.65 -8.38 -19.06
N VAL A 372 8.02 -8.18 -17.80
CA VAL A 372 8.44 -6.87 -17.26
C VAL A 372 9.78 -6.42 -17.85
N PRO A 373 10.87 -7.23 -17.81
CA PRO A 373 12.14 -6.85 -18.45
C PRO A 373 12.00 -6.42 -19.92
N THR A 374 11.26 -7.19 -20.74
CA THR A 374 11.01 -6.85 -22.15
C THR A 374 10.25 -5.53 -22.29
N PHE A 375 9.23 -5.32 -21.45
CA PHE A 375 8.46 -4.07 -21.46
C PHE A 375 9.34 -2.86 -21.12
N LEU A 376 10.11 -2.94 -20.04
CA LEU A 376 11.00 -1.86 -19.58
C LEU A 376 12.09 -1.58 -20.63
N ASP A 377 12.77 -2.62 -21.13
CA ASP A 377 13.79 -2.51 -22.19
C ASP A 377 13.22 -1.80 -23.43
N ALA A 378 12.04 -2.21 -23.89
CA ALA A 378 11.38 -1.59 -25.03
C ALA A 378 11.06 -0.10 -24.75
N MET A 379 10.65 0.27 -23.53
CA MET A 379 10.44 1.68 -23.17
C MET A 379 11.74 2.50 -23.21
N TYR A 380 12.86 1.96 -22.70
CA TYR A 380 14.16 2.64 -22.79
C TYR A 380 14.59 2.83 -24.26
N ARG A 381 14.50 1.78 -25.08
CA ARG A 381 14.78 1.88 -26.53
C ARG A 381 13.87 2.87 -27.23
N TYR A 382 12.57 2.89 -26.90
CA TYR A 382 11.61 3.81 -27.50
C TYR A 382 11.88 5.27 -27.13
N ALA A 383 12.39 5.53 -25.92
CA ALA A 383 12.75 6.86 -25.49
C ALA A 383 13.94 7.45 -26.28
N GLU A 384 14.80 6.59 -26.83
CA GLU A 384 16.06 6.96 -27.51
C GLU A 384 15.97 6.89 -29.04
N VAL A 385 15.06 6.09 -29.59
CA VAL A 385 14.96 5.84 -31.04
C VAL A 385 14.53 7.09 -31.81
N ARG A 386 15.23 7.35 -32.93
CA ARG A 386 14.91 8.45 -33.86
C ARG A 386 14.36 7.99 -35.22
N HIS A 387 14.50 6.70 -35.54
CA HIS A 387 14.13 6.13 -36.84
C HIS A 387 12.83 5.32 -36.77
N GLU A 388 11.90 5.59 -37.70
CA GLU A 388 10.55 4.99 -37.71
C GLU A 388 10.49 3.47 -37.89
N PRO A 389 11.29 2.80 -38.76
CA PRO A 389 11.21 1.33 -38.90
C PRO A 389 11.62 0.58 -37.61
N ALA A 390 12.64 1.11 -36.91
CA ALA A 390 13.06 0.58 -35.62
C ALA A 390 11.99 0.81 -34.54
N ARG A 391 11.26 1.94 -34.63
CA ARG A 391 10.18 2.29 -33.71
C ARG A 391 9.05 1.28 -33.71
N GLN A 392 8.68 0.76 -34.88
CA GLN A 392 7.61 -0.24 -34.99
C GLN A 392 8.02 -1.58 -34.36
N THR A 393 9.28 -1.99 -34.51
CA THR A 393 9.81 -3.20 -33.84
C THR A 393 9.80 -3.04 -32.32
N ILE A 394 10.29 -1.90 -31.83
CA ILE A 394 10.28 -1.58 -30.40
C ILE A 394 8.85 -1.54 -29.86
N LEU A 395 7.90 -0.98 -30.62
CA LEU A 395 6.51 -0.92 -30.23
C LEU A 395 5.89 -2.31 -30.09
N TYR A 396 6.23 -3.25 -30.97
CA TYR A 396 5.79 -4.63 -30.83
C TYR A 396 6.35 -5.30 -29.59
N ASP A 397 7.65 -5.12 -29.31
CA ASP A 397 8.25 -5.63 -28.08
C ASP A 397 7.57 -5.04 -26.83
N LEU A 398 7.21 -3.75 -26.87
CA LEU A 398 6.49 -3.05 -25.80
C LEU A 398 5.07 -3.60 -25.62
N LEU A 399 4.33 -3.84 -26.70
CA LEU A 399 2.93 -4.26 -26.64
C LEU A 399 2.75 -5.77 -26.48
N LYS A 400 3.76 -6.57 -26.81
CA LYS A 400 3.70 -8.04 -26.70
C LYS A 400 3.34 -8.48 -25.27
N PRO A 401 3.98 -7.97 -24.18
CA PRO A 401 3.56 -8.27 -22.81
C PRO A 401 2.16 -7.82 -22.44
N VAL A 402 1.65 -6.77 -23.08
CA VAL A 402 0.30 -6.28 -22.84
C VAL A 402 -0.75 -7.21 -23.43
N ARG A 403 -0.44 -7.85 -24.57
CA ARG A 403 -1.39 -8.62 -25.40
C ARG A 403 -1.30 -10.14 -25.24
N LEU A 404 -0.13 -10.67 -24.87
CA LEU A 404 0.12 -12.11 -24.79
C LEU A 404 -0.84 -12.77 -23.79
N GLY A 405 -1.50 -13.86 -24.21
CA GLY A 405 -2.49 -14.56 -23.39
C GLY A 405 -3.90 -13.94 -23.39
N LEU A 406 -4.07 -12.73 -23.92
CA LEU A 406 -5.37 -12.07 -24.09
C LEU A 406 -5.89 -12.20 -25.52
N GLU A 407 -5.02 -12.00 -26.51
CA GLU A 407 -5.39 -11.99 -27.93
C GLU A 407 -5.34 -13.40 -28.54
N ARG A 408 -6.42 -13.81 -29.24
CA ARG A 408 -6.56 -15.18 -29.78
C ARG A 408 -5.65 -15.48 -30.98
N TYR A 409 -5.26 -14.46 -31.74
CA TYR A 409 -4.59 -14.63 -33.05
C TYR A 409 -3.20 -13.99 -33.13
N MET A 410 -2.48 -13.95 -32.00
CA MET A 410 -1.10 -13.43 -31.95
C MET A 410 -0.16 -14.10 -32.99
N ASP A 411 -0.42 -15.36 -33.36
CA ASP A 411 0.39 -16.10 -34.34
C ASP A 411 0.30 -15.51 -35.77
N GLN A 412 -0.75 -14.74 -36.06
CA GLN A 412 -1.02 -14.13 -37.35
C GLN A 412 -0.70 -12.62 -37.38
N ASP A 413 -0.29 -12.06 -36.24
CA ASP A 413 -0.07 -10.61 -36.10
C ASP A 413 1.04 -10.08 -37.01
N TRP A 414 2.07 -10.88 -37.26
CA TRP A 414 3.32 -10.43 -37.88
C TRP A 414 3.14 -9.82 -39.28
N LEU A 415 2.15 -10.29 -40.06
CA LEU A 415 2.00 -9.88 -41.46
C LEU A 415 1.03 -8.72 -41.69
N ASN A 416 -0.03 -8.58 -40.89
CA ASN A 416 -1.07 -7.58 -41.15
C ASN A 416 -1.24 -6.60 -39.99
N TYR A 417 -1.42 -7.10 -38.76
CA TYR A 417 -1.62 -6.24 -37.60
C TYR A 417 -0.36 -5.43 -37.26
N TYR A 418 0.79 -6.09 -37.17
CA TYR A 418 2.08 -5.47 -36.86
C TYR A 418 2.44 -4.35 -37.83
N SER A 419 2.32 -4.60 -39.15
CA SER A 419 2.68 -3.62 -40.18
C SER A 419 1.63 -2.53 -40.40
N ASN A 420 0.34 -2.86 -40.28
CA ASN A 420 -0.74 -1.98 -40.75
C ASN A 420 -1.68 -1.43 -39.67
N VAL A 421 -1.65 -1.92 -38.43
CA VAL A 421 -2.65 -1.55 -37.40
C VAL A 421 -2.00 -1.07 -36.11
N MET A 422 -1.00 -1.80 -35.62
CA MET A 422 -0.35 -1.56 -34.34
C MET A 422 0.18 -0.12 -34.22
N GLY A 423 -0.16 0.56 -33.13
CA GLY A 423 0.30 1.93 -32.87
C GLY A 423 -0.46 3.04 -33.61
N LYS A 424 -1.44 2.74 -34.46
CA LYS A 424 -2.17 3.76 -35.24
C LYS A 424 -3.30 4.43 -34.49
N HIS A 425 -3.86 3.77 -33.48
CA HIS A 425 -5.05 4.23 -32.78
C HIS A 425 -4.72 4.54 -31.31
N MET A 426 -4.83 5.82 -30.97
CA MET A 426 -4.87 6.27 -29.59
C MET A 426 -6.32 6.49 -29.18
N VAL A 427 -6.63 6.11 -27.95
CA VAL A 427 -7.96 6.23 -27.35
C VAL A 427 -7.84 7.14 -26.14
N PHE A 428 -8.82 8.04 -25.98
CA PHE A 428 -8.94 8.95 -24.85
C PHE A 428 -9.55 8.26 -23.63
N CYS A 429 -9.02 8.55 -22.44
CA CYS A 429 -9.54 8.08 -21.16
C CYS A 429 -10.22 9.23 -20.41
N SER A 430 -11.55 9.17 -20.25
CA SER A 430 -12.30 10.19 -19.51
C SER A 430 -12.09 10.17 -17.99
N SER A 431 -11.34 9.18 -17.46
CA SER A 431 -10.98 9.15 -16.03
C SER A 431 -9.67 9.87 -15.72
N CYS A 432 -8.67 9.84 -16.60
CA CYS A 432 -7.36 10.46 -16.32
C CYS A 432 -6.97 11.56 -17.31
N GLY A 433 -7.73 11.75 -18.40
CA GLY A 433 -7.44 12.77 -19.41
C GLY A 433 -6.32 12.42 -20.38
N TYR A 434 -5.70 11.25 -20.23
CA TYR A 434 -4.67 10.76 -21.15
C TYR A 434 -5.27 10.07 -22.36
N GLU A 435 -4.63 10.27 -23.51
CA GLU A 435 -4.73 9.37 -24.65
C GLU A 435 -3.59 8.34 -24.60
N THR A 436 -3.94 7.09 -24.82
CA THR A 436 -3.00 5.95 -24.86
C THR A 436 -3.36 5.02 -26.01
N LEU A 437 -2.43 4.16 -26.40
CA LEU A 437 -2.69 3.10 -27.36
C LEU A 437 -3.89 2.21 -26.93
N GLU A 438 -4.67 1.75 -27.91
CA GLU A 438 -5.90 0.96 -27.68
C GLU A 438 -5.65 -0.32 -26.86
N GLU A 439 -4.44 -0.87 -26.95
CA GLU A 439 -3.99 -2.06 -26.24
C GLU A 439 -3.98 -1.88 -24.71
N PHE A 440 -4.00 -0.63 -24.23
CA PHE A 440 -4.10 -0.33 -22.80
C PHE A 440 -5.56 -0.18 -22.31
N TYR A 441 -6.53 -0.53 -23.14
CA TYR A 441 -7.96 -0.59 -22.81
C TYR A 441 -8.44 -2.04 -22.81
N SER A 442 -9.34 -2.35 -21.87
CA SER A 442 -10.02 -3.65 -21.88
C SER A 442 -10.92 -3.78 -23.10
N SER A 443 -11.20 -5.02 -23.53
CA SER A 443 -12.12 -5.25 -24.65
C SER A 443 -13.47 -4.58 -24.38
N PHE A 444 -13.97 -4.65 -23.14
CA PHE A 444 -15.21 -3.97 -22.74
C PHE A 444 -15.14 -2.45 -22.98
N ALA A 445 -14.04 -1.79 -22.58
CA ALA A 445 -13.90 -0.35 -22.72
C ALA A 445 -13.82 0.10 -24.19
N LEU A 446 -13.24 -0.71 -25.07
CA LEU A 446 -13.17 -0.43 -26.51
C LEU A 446 -14.54 -0.50 -27.20
N HIS A 447 -15.47 -1.32 -26.71
CA HIS A 447 -16.83 -1.41 -27.25
C HIS A 447 -17.75 -0.26 -26.79
N VAL A 448 -17.29 0.61 -25.89
CA VAL A 448 -18.07 1.77 -25.44
C VAL A 448 -18.03 2.86 -26.52
N PRO A 449 -19.15 3.17 -27.19
CA PRO A 449 -19.13 4.01 -28.38
C PRO A 449 -18.72 5.46 -28.06
N HIS A 450 -19.09 5.97 -26.87
CA HIS A 450 -18.86 7.36 -26.51
C HIS A 450 -17.53 7.57 -25.75
N PRO A 451 -16.61 8.42 -26.25
CA PRO A 451 -15.33 8.71 -25.60
C PRO A 451 -15.44 9.13 -24.13
N HIS A 452 -16.47 9.91 -23.77
CA HIS A 452 -16.68 10.39 -22.40
C HIS A 452 -16.98 9.28 -21.38
N ARG A 453 -17.31 8.06 -21.83
CA ARG A 453 -17.54 6.90 -20.94
C ARG A 453 -16.37 5.92 -20.92
N ARG A 454 -15.37 6.11 -21.77
CA ARG A 454 -14.24 5.17 -21.91
C ARG A 454 -13.21 5.40 -20.81
N ARG A 455 -12.79 4.31 -20.17
CA ARG A 455 -11.74 4.31 -19.16
C ARG A 455 -10.66 3.31 -19.55
N CYS A 456 -9.40 3.72 -19.44
CA CYS A 456 -8.27 2.83 -19.67
C CYS A 456 -8.19 1.75 -18.60
N ALA A 457 -7.51 0.64 -18.90
CA ALA A 457 -7.34 -0.46 -17.96
C ALA A 457 -6.57 -0.02 -16.69
N GLY A 458 -5.64 0.94 -16.80
CA GLY A 458 -4.90 1.47 -15.65
C GLY A 458 -5.80 2.14 -14.61
N CYS A 459 -6.72 3.01 -15.04
CA CYS A 459 -7.69 3.66 -14.14
C CYS A 459 -8.68 2.66 -13.54
N THR A 460 -9.07 1.64 -14.32
CA THR A 460 -9.98 0.60 -13.85
C THR A 460 -9.30 -0.30 -12.81
N LEU A 461 -8.03 -0.66 -13.03
CA LEU A 461 -7.23 -1.41 -12.07
C LEU A 461 -7.02 -0.63 -10.77
N GLN A 462 -6.65 0.65 -10.84
CA GLN A 462 -6.53 1.49 -9.65
C GLN A 462 -7.82 1.53 -8.83
N ARG A 463 -8.97 1.72 -9.50
CA ARG A 463 -10.28 1.64 -8.83
C ARG A 463 -10.50 0.31 -8.11
N TRP A 464 -10.06 -0.81 -8.68
CA TRP A 464 -10.19 -2.11 -8.03
C TRP A 464 -9.30 -2.23 -6.81
N LEU A 465 -8.05 -1.74 -6.89
CA LEU A 465 -7.11 -1.73 -5.76
C LEU A 465 -7.58 -0.78 -4.63
N ASP A 466 -8.14 0.38 -4.98
CA ASP A 466 -8.76 1.32 -4.03
C ASP A 466 -10.00 0.72 -3.34
N GLY A 467 -10.67 -0.22 -4.01
CA GLY A 467 -11.88 -0.90 -3.55
C GLY A 467 -11.61 -2.20 -2.81
N GLU A 468 -10.36 -2.58 -2.60
CA GLU A 468 -10.00 -3.78 -1.84
C GLU A 468 -10.53 -3.72 -0.41
N VAL A 469 -11.21 -4.79 0.01
CA VAL A 469 -11.86 -4.92 1.32
C VAL A 469 -11.18 -5.96 2.22
N ASP A 470 -10.25 -6.75 1.68
CA ASP A 470 -9.50 -7.76 2.42
C ASP A 470 -8.74 -7.12 3.58
N HIS A 471 -8.51 -7.91 4.64
CA HIS A 471 -7.80 -7.46 5.83
C HIS A 471 -8.37 -6.16 6.42
N LEU A 472 -9.70 -6.02 6.32
CA LEU A 472 -10.48 -4.84 6.71
C LEU A 472 -9.93 -3.51 6.15
N LYS A 473 -9.26 -3.54 4.99
CA LYS A 473 -8.67 -2.34 4.33
C LYS A 473 -9.72 -1.24 4.15
N ALA A 474 -10.95 -1.58 3.77
CA ALA A 474 -12.01 -0.61 3.57
C ALA A 474 -12.38 0.13 4.88
N GLN A 475 -12.53 -0.61 5.99
CA GLN A 475 -12.80 -0.04 7.30
C GLN A 475 -11.62 0.81 7.79
N LYS A 476 -10.39 0.35 7.57
CA LYS A 476 -9.17 1.10 7.90
C LYS A 476 -9.09 2.43 7.14
N ARG A 477 -9.43 2.45 5.84
CA ARG A 477 -9.54 3.69 5.05
C ARG A 477 -10.65 4.61 5.58
N GLN A 478 -11.81 4.07 5.94
CA GLN A 478 -12.93 4.84 6.53
C GLN A 478 -12.61 5.43 7.91
N ILE A 479 -11.76 4.77 8.69
CA ILE A 479 -11.22 5.35 9.93
C ILE A 479 -10.39 6.59 9.58
N LEU A 480 -9.49 6.47 8.61
CA LEU A 480 -8.64 7.59 8.16
C LEU A 480 -9.44 8.73 7.53
N ASP A 481 -10.56 8.47 6.84
CA ASP A 481 -11.44 9.51 6.29
C ASP A 481 -11.89 10.50 7.37
N THR A 482 -12.04 10.04 8.62
CA THR A 482 -12.39 10.88 9.78
C THR A 482 -11.36 11.98 10.07
N LEU A 483 -10.09 11.76 9.68
CA LEU A 483 -9.03 12.75 9.84
C LEU A 483 -9.09 13.85 8.77
N PHE A 484 -9.76 13.60 7.65
CA PHE A 484 -9.75 14.43 6.44
C PHE A 484 -11.18 14.78 5.99
N PRO A 485 -11.94 15.58 6.77
CA PRO A 485 -13.35 15.85 6.48
C PRO A 485 -13.60 16.56 5.14
N ASP A 486 -12.68 17.43 4.73
CA ASP A 486 -12.77 18.21 3.48
C ASP A 486 -12.20 17.46 2.27
N TRP A 487 -11.68 16.25 2.46
CA TRP A 487 -11.06 15.49 1.39
C TRP A 487 -12.10 14.84 0.47
N HIS A 488 -11.88 15.00 -0.83
CA HIS A 488 -12.67 14.33 -1.86
C HIS A 488 -11.77 13.44 -2.73
N GLY A 489 -11.98 12.12 -2.64
CA GLY A 489 -11.15 11.14 -3.36
C GLY A 489 -11.17 11.28 -4.89
N SER A 490 -12.23 11.85 -5.45
CA SER A 490 -12.41 12.07 -6.89
C SER A 490 -11.80 13.37 -7.42
N ASP A 491 -11.11 14.17 -6.59
CA ASP A 491 -10.44 15.38 -7.07
C ASP A 491 -9.14 15.07 -7.82
N PHE A 492 -8.83 15.84 -8.85
CA PHE A 492 -7.60 15.64 -9.64
C PHE A 492 -6.37 16.24 -8.96
N ASN A 493 -5.27 15.49 -8.96
CA ASN A 493 -3.96 16.01 -8.56
C ASN A 493 -3.33 16.82 -9.71
N PRO A 494 -2.38 17.71 -9.42
CA PRO A 494 -1.52 18.29 -10.45
C PRO A 494 -0.75 17.20 -11.19
N ASP A 495 -1.01 17.05 -12.49
CA ASP A 495 -0.35 16.03 -13.30
C ASP A 495 1.15 16.35 -13.46
N ALA A 496 1.99 15.40 -13.06
CA ALA A 496 3.40 15.45 -13.40
C ALA A 496 3.59 15.39 -14.93
N PRO A 497 4.57 16.13 -15.47
CA PRO A 497 4.81 16.17 -16.90
C PRO A 497 5.31 14.81 -17.41
N VAL A 498 4.88 14.44 -18.62
CA VAL A 498 5.33 13.22 -19.30
C VAL A 498 6.44 13.52 -20.30
N LEU A 499 7.22 12.49 -20.67
CA LEU A 499 8.33 12.62 -21.60
C LEU A 499 7.83 12.88 -23.04
N SER A 500 8.24 14.01 -23.63
CA SER A 500 7.74 14.46 -24.94
C SER A 500 8.21 13.63 -26.14
N SER A 501 9.32 12.89 -26.03
CA SER A 501 9.79 12.00 -27.10
C SER A 501 8.91 10.76 -27.30
N MET A 502 8.01 10.47 -26.35
CA MET A 502 7.17 9.27 -26.33
C MET A 502 5.67 9.57 -26.51
N THR A 503 5.32 10.73 -27.08
CA THR A 503 3.92 11.17 -27.28
C THR A 503 3.07 10.21 -28.11
N GLY A 504 3.69 9.39 -28.97
CA GLY A 504 3.00 8.34 -29.72
C GLY A 504 2.52 7.15 -28.87
N LEU A 505 2.89 7.07 -27.59
CA LEU A 505 2.43 6.04 -26.65
C LEU A 505 1.42 6.57 -25.64
N LEU A 506 1.67 7.79 -25.16
CA LEU A 506 0.90 8.45 -24.10
C LEU A 506 1.01 9.96 -24.27
N ARG A 507 -0.12 10.66 -24.26
CA ARG A 507 -0.18 12.12 -24.16
C ARG A 507 -1.31 12.55 -23.24
N LEU A 508 -1.07 13.61 -22.46
CA LEU A 508 -2.12 14.24 -21.67
C LEU A 508 -2.91 15.14 -22.62
N GLU A 509 -4.13 14.73 -22.97
CA GLU A 509 -4.96 15.42 -23.95
C GLU A 509 -5.81 16.52 -23.31
N SER A 510 -6.31 16.28 -22.09
CA SER A 510 -7.15 17.26 -21.39
C SER A 510 -6.97 17.20 -19.88
N THR A 511 -6.88 18.39 -19.28
CA THR A 511 -6.97 18.59 -17.83
C THR A 511 -8.33 19.11 -17.39
N GLU A 512 -9.23 19.42 -18.34
CA GLU A 512 -10.57 19.95 -18.06
C GLU A 512 -11.44 18.85 -17.43
N SER A 513 -12.05 19.16 -16.29
CA SER A 513 -12.94 18.25 -15.55
C SER A 513 -14.42 18.62 -15.67
N VAL A 514 -14.72 19.82 -16.19
CA VAL A 514 -16.09 20.31 -16.36
C VAL A 514 -16.42 20.29 -17.84
N ARG A 515 -17.50 19.58 -18.21
CA ARG A 515 -17.96 19.52 -19.58
C ARG A 515 -18.63 20.86 -19.94
N PRO A 516 -18.28 21.47 -21.08
CA PRO A 516 -18.97 22.68 -21.52
C PRO A 516 -20.46 22.40 -21.77
N ASP A 517 -21.29 23.40 -21.49
CA ASP A 517 -22.72 23.31 -21.73
C ASP A 517 -23.02 22.93 -23.19
N VAL A 518 -23.99 22.04 -23.36
CA VAL A 518 -24.51 21.69 -24.69
C VAL A 518 -25.10 22.97 -25.30
N PRO A 519 -24.60 23.45 -26.46
CA PRO A 519 -25.17 24.62 -27.11
C PRO A 519 -26.68 24.45 -27.30
N ARG A 520 -27.46 25.44 -26.85
CA ARG A 520 -28.90 25.46 -27.04
C ARG A 520 -29.23 25.53 -28.53
N LEU A 521 -30.44 25.08 -28.91
CA LEU A 521 -31.00 25.32 -30.24
C LEU A 521 -30.88 26.81 -30.59
N LEU A 522 -30.21 27.11 -31.69
CA LEU A 522 -30.05 28.47 -32.19
C LEU A 522 -30.98 28.66 -33.39
N LEU A 523 -31.54 29.86 -33.50
CA LEU A 523 -32.22 30.32 -34.72
C LEU A 523 -31.17 30.94 -35.63
N ASP A 524 -31.11 30.49 -36.88
CA ASP A 524 -30.29 31.13 -37.90
C ASP A 524 -30.93 32.44 -38.41
N SER A 525 -30.23 33.12 -39.32
CA SER A 525 -30.72 34.36 -39.94
C SER A 525 -32.01 34.21 -40.75
N ASN A 526 -32.41 32.97 -41.06
CA ASN A 526 -33.62 32.64 -41.80
C ASN A 526 -34.77 32.19 -40.88
N GLY A 527 -34.55 32.16 -39.56
CA GLY A 527 -35.54 31.67 -38.60
C GLY A 527 -35.60 30.13 -38.53
N GLU A 528 -34.60 29.43 -39.07
CA GLU A 528 -34.50 27.98 -38.96
C GLU A 528 -33.76 27.59 -37.68
N MET A 529 -34.33 26.64 -36.96
CA MET A 529 -33.69 26.08 -35.77
C MET A 529 -32.58 25.12 -36.19
N TYR A 530 -31.36 25.36 -35.74
CA TYR A 530 -30.25 24.43 -35.87
C TYR A 530 -29.56 24.20 -34.53
N CYS A 531 -29.06 22.98 -34.36
CA CYS A 531 -28.16 22.65 -33.26
C CYS A 531 -26.74 22.55 -33.85
N PRO A 532 -25.77 23.34 -33.38
CA PRO A 532 -24.39 23.22 -33.81
C PRO A 532 -23.89 21.78 -33.65
N ARG A 533 -23.20 21.22 -34.66
CA ARG A 533 -22.59 19.89 -34.52
C ARG A 533 -21.52 19.92 -33.43
N ILE A 534 -21.81 19.27 -32.30
CA ILE A 534 -20.87 19.14 -31.20
C ILE A 534 -19.85 18.06 -31.57
N LYS A 535 -18.58 18.41 -31.70
CA LYS A 535 -17.51 17.44 -31.45
C LYS A 535 -17.49 17.21 -29.94
N GLU A 536 -17.75 15.98 -29.47
CA GLU A 536 -17.66 15.68 -28.05
C GLU A 536 -16.29 16.11 -27.51
N ALA A 537 -16.26 17.08 -26.61
CA ALA A 537 -15.02 17.54 -26.01
C ALA A 537 -14.37 16.41 -25.20
N PHE A 538 -13.06 16.24 -25.35
CA PHE A 538 -12.25 15.39 -24.50
C PHE A 538 -12.10 16.07 -23.13
N VAL A 539 -12.88 15.59 -22.17
CA VAL A 539 -12.97 16.10 -20.80
C VAL A 539 -12.79 14.91 -19.87
N ARG A 540 -12.03 15.10 -18.79
CA ARG A 540 -11.79 14.09 -17.76
C ARG A 540 -12.83 14.19 -16.63
N ASP A 541 -14.11 14.06 -16.96
CA ASP A 541 -15.25 14.21 -16.05
C ASP A 541 -15.71 12.88 -15.40
N ASN A 542 -14.99 11.78 -15.65
CA ASN A 542 -15.37 10.44 -15.18
C ASN A 542 -14.24 9.79 -14.37
N LYS A 543 -13.67 10.55 -13.42
CA LYS A 543 -12.63 10.02 -12.51
C LYS A 543 -13.19 8.86 -11.70
N SER A 544 -12.44 7.76 -11.63
CA SER A 544 -12.95 6.52 -11.06
C SER A 544 -12.12 5.89 -9.95
N HIS A 545 -10.87 6.32 -9.78
CA HIS A 545 -10.00 5.97 -8.66
C HIS A 545 -10.00 7.09 -7.61
N LEU A 546 -9.72 6.76 -6.36
CA LEU A 546 -9.84 7.61 -5.18
C LEU A 546 -8.46 8.08 -4.66
N ASP A 547 -7.61 8.51 -5.59
CA ASP A 547 -6.20 8.85 -5.34
C ASP A 547 -5.93 10.36 -5.15
N SER A 548 -6.97 11.15 -4.89
CA SER A 548 -6.79 12.58 -4.61
C SER A 548 -5.88 12.81 -3.40
N LEU A 549 -4.97 13.77 -3.53
CA LEU A 549 -4.11 14.31 -2.48
C LEU A 549 -4.43 15.80 -2.23
N GLN A 550 -5.53 16.29 -2.81
CA GLN A 550 -5.99 17.67 -2.67
C GLN A 550 -6.83 17.83 -1.40
N GLN A 551 -6.96 19.06 -0.92
CA GLN A 551 -7.79 19.40 0.25
C GLN A 551 -7.42 18.62 1.53
N LEU A 552 -6.15 18.24 1.67
CA LEU A 552 -5.63 17.59 2.88
C LEU A 552 -5.18 18.65 3.91
N PRO A 553 -5.41 18.44 5.22
CA PRO A 553 -4.89 19.33 6.24
C PRO A 553 -3.36 19.30 6.30
N SER A 554 -2.75 20.38 6.76
CA SER A 554 -1.33 20.36 7.12
C SER A 554 -1.07 19.43 8.31
N LEU A 555 0.17 18.97 8.47
CA LEU A 555 0.55 18.13 9.62
C LEU A 555 0.25 18.81 10.96
N SER A 556 0.41 20.14 11.02
CA SER A 556 0.12 20.92 12.22
C SER A 556 -1.39 20.99 12.51
N GLU A 557 -2.24 21.15 11.49
CA GLU A 557 -3.70 21.16 11.64
C GLU A 557 -4.24 19.77 11.99
N LEU A 558 -3.61 18.71 11.48
CA LEU A 558 -3.96 17.33 11.79
C LEU A 558 -3.69 16.99 13.27
N LEU A 559 -2.60 17.50 13.85
CA LEU A 559 -2.20 17.21 15.23
C LEU A 559 -2.79 18.22 16.23
N HIS A 560 -2.80 19.51 15.89
CA HIS A 560 -3.11 20.60 16.82
C HIS A 560 -4.17 21.58 16.30
N GLY A 561 -4.77 21.32 15.14
CA GLY A 561 -5.80 22.19 14.58
C GLY A 561 -7.09 22.21 15.40
N LEU A 562 -7.96 23.17 15.09
CA LEU A 562 -9.31 23.22 15.64
C LEU A 562 -10.04 21.89 15.35
N GLY A 563 -10.72 21.34 16.36
CA GLY A 563 -11.39 20.04 16.26
C GLY A 563 -10.45 18.83 16.11
N SER A 564 -9.12 18.99 16.23
CA SER A 564 -8.18 17.84 16.17
C SER A 564 -8.48 16.81 17.25
N VAL A 565 -8.64 17.25 18.51
CA VAL A 565 -8.93 16.35 19.65
C VAL A 565 -10.22 15.55 19.42
N GLU A 566 -11.26 16.19 18.90
CA GLU A 566 -12.53 15.55 18.57
C GLU A 566 -12.37 14.54 17.41
N ARG A 567 -11.69 14.92 16.33
CA ARG A 567 -11.40 14.02 15.20
C ARG A 567 -10.63 12.78 15.63
N TRP A 568 -9.57 12.94 16.41
CA TRP A 568 -8.81 11.82 16.96
C TRP A 568 -9.64 10.98 17.94
N GLY A 569 -10.50 11.60 18.75
CA GLY A 569 -11.46 10.87 19.58
C GLY A 569 -12.44 10.01 18.77
N HIS A 570 -12.92 10.51 17.63
CA HIS A 570 -13.75 9.72 16.71
C HIS A 570 -12.98 8.59 16.04
N VAL A 571 -11.73 8.82 15.66
CA VAL A 571 -10.82 7.79 15.16
C VAL A 571 -10.63 6.69 16.19
N ASP A 572 -10.32 7.05 17.44
CA ASP A 572 -10.11 6.11 18.54
C ASP A 572 -11.38 5.26 18.76
N ASN A 573 -12.56 5.87 18.74
CA ASN A 573 -13.84 5.16 18.83
C ASN A 573 -14.06 4.18 17.66
N LYS A 574 -13.80 4.60 16.41
CA LYS A 574 -13.94 3.70 15.25
C LYS A 574 -12.91 2.56 15.28
N CYS A 575 -11.71 2.79 15.81
CA CYS A 575 -10.71 1.73 15.99
C CYS A 575 -11.18 0.71 17.02
N ASN A 576 -11.67 1.16 18.19
CA ASN A 576 -12.25 0.27 19.20
C ASN A 576 -13.42 -0.54 18.63
N ASN A 577 -14.27 0.07 17.80
CA ASN A 577 -15.36 -0.63 17.11
C ASN A 577 -14.83 -1.71 16.16
N LEU A 578 -13.79 -1.41 15.38
CA LEU A 578 -13.16 -2.35 14.46
C LEU A 578 -12.51 -3.53 15.21
N ASP A 579 -11.85 -3.25 16.33
CA ASP A 579 -11.23 -4.26 17.20
C ASP A 579 -12.30 -5.17 17.83
N MET A 580 -13.38 -4.59 18.34
CA MET A 580 -14.51 -5.37 18.85
C MET A 580 -15.16 -6.22 17.75
N TYR A 581 -15.32 -5.66 16.55
CA TYR A 581 -15.85 -6.38 15.40
C TYR A 581 -15.00 -7.61 15.08
N SER A 582 -13.70 -7.43 14.81
CA SER A 582 -12.80 -8.50 14.36
C SER A 582 -12.72 -9.63 15.40
N ARG A 583 -12.61 -9.29 16.69
CA ARG A 583 -12.54 -10.28 17.79
C ARG A 583 -13.89 -10.94 18.06
N SER A 584 -15.01 -10.26 17.83
CA SER A 584 -16.35 -10.87 17.94
C SER A 584 -16.61 -11.85 16.79
N VAL A 585 -16.27 -11.48 15.56
CA VAL A 585 -16.38 -12.40 14.39
C VAL A 585 -15.53 -13.63 14.63
N ARG A 586 -14.28 -13.45 15.10
CA ARG A 586 -13.41 -14.58 15.50
C ARG A 586 -14.11 -15.55 16.42
N LYS A 587 -14.64 -15.04 17.52
CA LYS A 587 -15.27 -15.89 18.54
C LYS A 587 -16.48 -16.63 17.99
N VAL A 588 -17.30 -15.95 17.18
CA VAL A 588 -18.47 -16.57 16.54
C VAL A 588 -18.04 -17.69 15.59
N GLN A 589 -17.01 -17.47 14.77
CA GLN A 589 -16.48 -18.47 13.85
C GLN A 589 -15.92 -19.70 14.58
N GLU A 590 -15.16 -19.52 15.66
CA GLU A 590 -14.66 -20.63 16.50
C GLU A 590 -15.80 -21.50 17.06
N SER A 591 -16.95 -20.89 17.40
CA SER A 591 -18.14 -21.62 17.85
C SER A 591 -18.93 -22.29 16.73
N SER A 592 -19.01 -21.68 15.54
CA SER A 592 -19.74 -22.24 14.40
C SER A 592 -19.03 -23.45 13.78
N ILE A 593 -17.70 -23.50 13.80
CA ILE A 593 -16.94 -24.70 13.36
C ILE A 593 -17.33 -25.95 14.17
N ARG A 594 -17.90 -25.78 15.37
CA ARG A 594 -18.37 -26.89 16.23
C ARG A 594 -19.81 -27.34 15.93
N HIS A 595 -20.56 -26.63 15.08
CA HIS A 595 -21.95 -26.93 14.75
C HIS A 595 -22.19 -26.81 13.23
N GLU A 596 -22.33 -27.94 12.53
CA GLU A 596 -22.42 -28.04 11.06
C GLU A 596 -23.64 -27.34 10.41
N ASP A 597 -24.61 -26.86 11.20
CA ASP A 597 -25.93 -26.40 10.69
C ASP A 597 -26.08 -24.89 10.44
N ASP A 598 -25.11 -24.05 10.83
CA ASP A 598 -25.28 -22.58 10.79
C ASP A 598 -24.74 -21.92 9.51
N LYS A 599 -25.19 -22.42 8.33
CA LYS A 599 -24.81 -21.87 7.01
C LYS A 599 -25.41 -20.49 6.68
N GLY A 600 -26.30 -19.96 7.54
CA GLY A 600 -27.10 -18.78 7.21
C GLY A 600 -26.46 -17.41 7.52
N ILE A 601 -25.37 -17.36 8.29
CA ILE A 601 -24.92 -16.11 8.94
C ILE A 601 -23.75 -15.44 8.21
N MET A 602 -22.91 -16.20 7.51
CA MET A 602 -21.61 -15.75 6.99
C MET A 602 -21.64 -15.38 5.50
N GLY A 603 -22.67 -14.64 5.08
CA GLY A 603 -22.72 -14.06 3.72
C GLY A 603 -21.72 -12.92 3.47
N GLY A 604 -20.87 -12.56 4.45
CA GLY A 604 -19.98 -11.40 4.40
C GLY A 604 -18.59 -11.65 3.81
N CYS A 605 -18.06 -12.87 3.91
CA CYS A 605 -16.84 -13.29 3.21
C CYS A 605 -17.14 -14.62 2.54
N ALA A 606 -17.17 -14.63 1.20
CA ALA A 606 -17.54 -15.79 0.40
C ALA A 606 -16.57 -16.99 0.58
N ASP A 607 -15.46 -16.79 1.30
CA ASP A 607 -14.38 -17.75 1.53
C ASP A 607 -14.36 -18.36 2.95
N GLY A 608 -15.15 -17.86 3.91
CA GLY A 608 -15.17 -18.37 5.28
C GLY A 608 -13.94 -18.01 6.12
N GLY A 609 -13.11 -17.06 5.68
CA GLY A 609 -11.92 -16.59 6.40
C GLY A 609 -12.20 -15.75 7.66
N MET A 610 -11.18 -15.66 8.50
CA MET A 610 -11.12 -14.74 9.64
C MET A 610 -10.93 -13.29 9.15
N PRO A 611 -11.76 -12.31 9.55
CA PRO A 611 -11.54 -10.92 9.14
C PRO A 611 -10.26 -10.34 9.75
N ASP A 612 -9.46 -9.67 8.92
CA ASP A 612 -8.20 -9.02 9.32
C ASP A 612 -7.15 -9.97 9.90
N HIS A 613 -7.05 -11.15 9.30
CA HIS A 613 -6.20 -12.19 9.84
C HIS A 613 -5.34 -12.86 8.77
N VAL A 614 -4.20 -13.42 9.18
CA VAL A 614 -3.35 -14.22 8.28
C VAL A 614 -4.02 -15.51 7.79
N GLU A 615 -5.06 -15.96 8.49
CA GLU A 615 -5.93 -17.08 8.11
C GLU A 615 -7.19 -16.59 7.37
N GLU A 616 -7.26 -15.32 7.00
CA GLU A 616 -8.24 -14.85 6.02
C GLU A 616 -8.07 -15.72 4.77
N LEU A 617 -9.15 -16.35 4.34
CA LEU A 617 -9.13 -17.17 3.13
C LEU A 617 -9.26 -16.22 1.95
N GLN A 618 -8.61 -16.55 0.83
CA GLN A 618 -8.83 -15.77 -0.37
C GLN A 618 -10.19 -16.15 -0.97
N PRO A 619 -10.90 -15.19 -1.57
CA PRO A 619 -12.13 -15.49 -2.30
C PRO A 619 -11.82 -16.48 -3.42
N ALA A 620 -12.74 -17.42 -3.64
CA ALA A 620 -12.59 -18.42 -4.69
C ALA A 620 -12.31 -17.76 -6.06
N ALA A 621 -11.49 -18.40 -6.88
CA ALA A 621 -11.08 -17.91 -8.21
C ALA A 621 -12.21 -17.79 -9.26
N VAL A 622 -13.47 -17.91 -8.83
CA VAL A 622 -14.65 -17.75 -9.69
C VAL A 622 -14.91 -16.26 -9.92
N VAL A 623 -14.11 -15.70 -10.82
CA VAL A 623 -14.50 -14.44 -11.45
C VAL A 623 -15.73 -14.75 -12.29
N LYS A 624 -16.92 -14.29 -11.84
CA LYS A 624 -18.23 -14.60 -12.44
C LYS A 624 -18.27 -14.52 -13.97
N ASP A 625 -17.42 -13.67 -14.58
CA ASP A 625 -17.16 -13.61 -16.01
C ASP A 625 -15.68 -13.30 -16.32
N GLY A 626 -14.97 -14.20 -17.02
CA GLY A 626 -13.63 -13.97 -17.60
C GLY A 626 -12.52 -14.88 -17.05
N VAL A 627 -11.30 -14.70 -17.59
CA VAL A 627 -10.09 -15.41 -17.12
C VAL A 627 -9.51 -14.65 -15.92
N PRO A 628 -9.18 -15.32 -14.79
CA PRO A 628 -8.52 -14.67 -13.66
C PRO A 628 -7.10 -14.23 -14.01
N CYS A 629 -6.61 -13.20 -13.32
CA CYS A 629 -5.23 -12.72 -13.47
C CYS A 629 -4.22 -13.81 -13.12
N HIS A 630 -2.98 -13.64 -13.59
CA HIS A 630 -1.93 -14.60 -13.33
C HIS A 630 -1.63 -14.71 -11.83
N ASP A 631 -1.70 -15.94 -11.33
CA ASP A 631 -0.86 -16.42 -10.24
C ASP A 631 0.40 -17.10 -10.83
N PHE A 632 1.27 -17.65 -9.97
CA PHE A 632 2.47 -18.34 -10.43
C PHE A 632 2.17 -19.60 -11.28
N GLU A 633 1.10 -20.32 -10.97
CA GLU A 633 0.77 -21.54 -11.71
C GLU A 633 0.23 -21.21 -13.11
N ALA A 634 -0.71 -20.28 -13.21
CA ALA A 634 -1.27 -19.77 -14.45
C ALA A 634 -0.18 -19.11 -15.32
N ALA A 635 0.77 -18.38 -14.72
CA ALA A 635 1.93 -17.84 -15.43
C ALA A 635 2.82 -18.95 -16.00
N ALA A 636 3.08 -20.02 -15.23
CA ALA A 636 3.85 -21.17 -15.70
C ALA A 636 3.13 -21.93 -16.83
N ARG A 637 1.81 -22.12 -16.73
CA ARG A 637 0.99 -22.73 -17.79
C ARG A 637 1.01 -21.88 -19.08
N LEU A 638 0.93 -20.56 -18.96
CA LEU A 638 1.06 -19.65 -20.10
C LEU A 638 2.45 -19.80 -20.75
N LEU A 639 3.52 -19.78 -19.97
CA LEU A 639 4.88 -19.99 -20.47
C LEU A 639 5.01 -21.32 -21.23
N ALA A 640 4.51 -22.42 -20.67
CA ALA A 640 4.55 -23.73 -21.34
C ALA A 640 3.76 -23.73 -22.66
N SER A 641 2.66 -22.96 -22.75
CA SER A 641 1.92 -22.76 -24.00
C SER A 641 2.73 -21.97 -25.03
N VAL A 642 3.38 -20.88 -24.60
CA VAL A 642 4.23 -20.02 -25.44
C VAL A 642 5.47 -20.81 -25.93
N ALA A 643 6.07 -21.64 -25.08
CA ALA A 643 7.20 -22.48 -25.44
C ALA A 643 6.85 -23.54 -26.48
N ARG A 644 5.70 -24.20 -26.34
CA ARG A 644 5.21 -25.16 -27.36
C ARG A 644 4.97 -24.51 -28.73
N LYS A 645 4.71 -23.20 -28.77
CA LYS A 645 4.58 -22.43 -30.02
C LYS A 645 5.93 -21.95 -30.59
N GLY A 646 7.05 -22.22 -29.91
CA GLY A 646 8.38 -21.75 -30.31
C GLY A 646 8.61 -20.26 -30.05
N TRP A 647 7.86 -19.65 -29.14
CA TRP A 647 7.90 -18.20 -28.88
C TRP A 647 8.66 -17.81 -27.62
N SER A 648 8.96 -18.78 -26.76
CA SER A 648 9.93 -18.57 -25.69
C SER A 648 11.30 -18.63 -26.33
N GLY A 649 12.10 -17.56 -26.26
CA GLY A 649 13.49 -17.54 -26.75
C GLY A 649 14.44 -18.49 -26.01
N TYR A 650 13.90 -19.50 -25.31
CA TYR A 650 14.61 -20.62 -24.70
C TYR A 650 14.48 -21.82 -25.64
N ASN A 651 15.48 -22.01 -26.49
CA ASN A 651 15.83 -23.33 -27.01
C ASN A 651 17.05 -23.83 -26.24
#